data_AF-A0A450WNF0-F1
#
_entry.id   AF-A0A450WNF0-F1
#
_cell.length_a   1.000
_cell.length_b   1.000
_cell.length_c   1.000
_cell.angle_alpha   90.00
_cell.angle_beta   90.00
_cell.angle_gamma   90.00
#
_symmetry.space_group_name_H-M   'P 1'
#
loop_
_entity.id
_entity.type
_entity.pdbx_description
1 polymer ?
#
loop_
_entity_poly.entity_id
_entity_poly.type
_entity_poly.pdbx_seq_one_letter_code
_entity_poly.pdbx_strand_id
1 'polypeptide(L)'
;MTMDSFHKNLQKRFKGSVIPPWLLHFSEDPEAALHDFLRGRALLGHLSGSEPDELLLDWLRGFGTESHYARILDDALTQWIDCHWGEPLLPGTDQDATMTSEAWLSAIDTIAVSPLMDSLQTASPREYPLFGAATLLREKMLADRAFLDDMTEARSRDPQGSAWLALANHQTDRALLDEWWHLVSLPPDEPWYRGEHGLAGLRRLPPENPAFRDSFSKELAEGLGRFGEALWRRAQEGWLPEDIARSEFSALARLTMARGGFRDRWRGYWRHLATRHRGDGFVTWLPISESELEKSKRGKAPWVEPDPAWADRAKTLARALGRPAKETITQAEKLLAEQRNYVNFTGNMSFLVRTACNFSGNIRAADPRQALVWARLAKAADSWNAHAWTNEAAALLAMGEYAQALGVYGEAILWFPDNAVPRTGCAEVLKFLGRLAEALAAYDDTIQRFPENVVARTGRAEVLKLQEKLNEALAAYDDTILRFPNDVVARTGRAEVLKLQEKLNEALAAYDDTIQRFPENVVARNGRAEVLKLQEKLNEALAAYDDTIQRFPENVVARNGRAEVLKLQEKLNEALAAYDDTILRFPNDVVARTGRDGVLRALEQQGQSAASKQRTSVSQEETGFDKASRYPTRRGVAAGAQGRQQIDAPMEAAERPAIVSPKKQALSREEITILTTDAYLIRRWAREGKEDDPWLDTGAQRERAHDLLTRLSTENDRDPLAAGESGMLSLATGDRQRALELLRAAVKRFPGSPRVRYALARAEREEAMASRDAAAMISRQWQKLIRLDRHLLPLQWLGPLLLLARIPTSDGELRKSIDELASWLFPRFQARDTQDPSFYAWWGKAVYGFLFGTAAVNPSQLDMERVRNNIRTHYRNLVTKEEELVYRHARR
;
A
#
# COMPACT_ATOMS: atom_id res chain seq x y z
N MET A 1 8.06 -12.27 -33.59
CA MET A 1 7.21 -11.17 -34.07
C MET A 1 8.02 -10.42 -35.12
N THR A 2 7.48 -10.20 -36.31
CA THR A 2 8.17 -9.63 -37.49
C THR A 2 8.33 -8.10 -37.40
N MET A 3 9.24 -7.52 -38.20
CA MET A 3 9.38 -6.06 -38.45
C MET A 3 8.03 -5.33 -38.62
N ASP A 4 7.06 -6.00 -39.24
CA ASP A 4 5.67 -5.58 -39.42
C ASP A 4 4.94 -5.26 -38.11
N SER A 5 5.22 -6.00 -37.04
CA SER A 5 4.65 -5.76 -35.70
C SER A 5 5.22 -4.49 -35.07
N PHE A 6 6.51 -4.19 -35.30
CA PHE A 6 7.14 -2.99 -34.79
C PHE A 6 6.62 -1.75 -35.53
N HIS A 7 6.59 -1.80 -36.86
CA HIS A 7 6.00 -0.75 -37.69
C HIS A 7 4.52 -0.47 -37.35
N LYS A 8 3.71 -1.50 -37.12
CA LYS A 8 2.32 -1.34 -36.67
C LYS A 8 2.22 -0.70 -35.28
N ASN A 9 3.13 -1.03 -34.35
CA ASN A 9 3.20 -0.40 -33.04
C ASN A 9 3.63 1.07 -33.12
N LEU A 10 4.58 1.41 -34.00
CA LEU A 10 4.96 2.79 -34.29
C LEU A 10 3.75 3.56 -34.86
N GLN A 11 3.10 3.03 -35.88
CA GLN A 11 1.91 3.65 -36.48
C GLN A 11 0.76 3.82 -35.48
N LYS A 12 0.56 2.85 -34.57
CA LYS A 12 -0.44 2.94 -33.50
C LYS A 12 -0.07 3.99 -32.45
N ARG A 13 1.20 4.07 -32.05
CA ARG A 13 1.70 5.02 -31.04
C ARG A 13 1.69 6.45 -31.57
N PHE A 14 2.04 6.64 -32.83
CA PHE A 14 2.04 7.93 -33.52
C PHE A 14 0.76 8.16 -34.34
N LYS A 15 -0.39 7.57 -33.95
CA LYS A 15 -1.65 7.69 -34.70
C LYS A 15 -2.06 9.17 -34.84
N GLY A 16 -1.80 9.76 -36.01
CA GLY A 16 -2.03 11.17 -36.32
C GLY A 16 -0.82 12.11 -36.16
N SER A 17 0.39 11.58 -35.93
CA SER A 17 1.66 12.31 -35.76
C SER A 17 2.76 11.74 -36.67
N VAL A 18 3.81 12.52 -36.95
CA VAL A 18 4.97 12.08 -37.77
C VAL A 18 5.89 11.18 -36.93
N ILE A 19 6.24 10.00 -37.44
CA ILE A 19 7.21 9.10 -36.79
C ILE A 19 8.63 9.71 -36.93
N PRO A 20 9.43 9.83 -35.85
CA PRO A 20 10.80 10.33 -35.94
C PRO A 20 11.66 9.50 -36.91
N PRO A 21 12.43 10.13 -37.82
CA PRO A 21 13.24 9.42 -38.82
C PRO A 21 14.20 8.38 -38.22
N TRP A 22 14.83 8.71 -37.11
CA TRP A 22 15.77 7.79 -36.48
C TRP A 22 15.10 6.51 -35.97
N LEU A 23 13.81 6.55 -35.59
CA LEU A 23 13.10 5.37 -35.08
C LEU A 23 12.69 4.41 -36.21
N LEU A 24 12.57 4.94 -37.43
CA LEU A 24 12.48 4.14 -38.64
C LEU A 24 13.84 3.51 -38.94
N HIS A 25 14.92 4.29 -38.87
CA HIS A 25 16.27 3.77 -39.07
C HIS A 25 16.66 2.72 -38.00
N PHE A 26 16.27 2.92 -36.75
CA PHE A 26 16.47 1.97 -35.65
C PHE A 26 15.73 0.65 -35.87
N SER A 27 14.69 0.62 -36.70
CA SER A 27 14.08 -0.63 -37.11
C SER A 27 14.93 -1.38 -38.15
N GLU A 28 15.64 -0.66 -39.01
CA GLU A 28 16.40 -1.23 -40.12
C GLU A 28 17.83 -1.60 -39.70
N ASP A 29 18.51 -0.69 -39.01
CA ASP A 29 19.86 -0.83 -38.47
C ASP A 29 19.92 -0.29 -37.02
N PRO A 30 19.59 -1.13 -36.03
CA PRO A 30 19.46 -0.70 -34.63
C PRO A 30 20.76 -0.18 -34.01
N GLU A 31 21.90 -0.77 -34.35
CA GLU A 31 23.20 -0.41 -33.75
C GLU A 31 23.69 0.93 -34.31
N ALA A 32 23.71 1.10 -35.63
CA ALA A 32 24.11 2.36 -36.24
C ALA A 32 23.19 3.53 -35.84
N ALA A 33 21.87 3.28 -35.80
CA ALA A 33 20.90 4.28 -35.35
C ALA A 33 21.08 4.64 -33.87
N LEU A 34 21.38 3.67 -33.01
CA LEU A 34 21.68 3.90 -31.60
C LEU A 34 22.99 4.66 -31.41
N HIS A 35 24.02 4.30 -32.18
CA HIS A 35 25.32 4.98 -32.17
C HIS A 35 25.18 6.46 -32.53
N ASP A 36 24.47 6.77 -33.62
CA ASP A 36 24.19 8.16 -34.01
C ASP A 36 23.31 8.88 -33.00
N PHE A 37 22.38 8.17 -32.36
CA PHE A 37 21.52 8.71 -31.33
C PHE A 37 22.28 9.11 -30.06
N LEU A 38 23.12 8.22 -29.52
CA LEU A 38 23.95 8.48 -28.34
C LEU A 38 24.96 9.62 -28.58
N ARG A 39 25.38 9.82 -29.83
CA ARG A 39 26.25 10.94 -30.24
C ARG A 39 25.52 12.25 -30.51
N GLY A 40 24.19 12.30 -30.31
CA GLY A 40 23.38 13.47 -30.62
C GLY A 40 23.31 13.82 -32.11
N ARG A 41 23.63 12.87 -33.01
CA ARG A 41 23.57 13.02 -34.47
C ARG A 41 22.25 12.56 -35.09
N ALA A 42 21.42 11.86 -34.32
CA ALA A 42 20.11 11.40 -34.76
C ALA A 42 19.11 12.53 -35.00
N LEU A 43 18.37 12.46 -36.11
CA LEU A 43 17.28 13.38 -36.43
C LEU A 43 16.01 13.03 -35.64
N LEU A 44 15.75 13.75 -34.54
CA LEU A 44 14.62 13.51 -33.62
C LEU A 44 13.28 14.14 -34.06
N GLY A 45 13.29 15.02 -35.07
CA GLY A 45 12.09 15.72 -35.54
C GLY A 45 11.41 16.52 -34.43
N HIS A 46 10.10 16.29 -34.24
CA HIS A 46 9.30 16.95 -33.19
C HIS A 46 9.71 16.62 -31.74
N LEU A 47 10.68 15.70 -31.56
CA LEU A 47 11.24 15.31 -30.26
C LEU A 47 12.64 15.90 -30.01
N SER A 48 13.11 16.87 -30.83
CA SER A 48 14.44 17.47 -30.71
C SER A 48 14.71 18.27 -29.42
N GLY A 49 13.71 18.43 -28.55
CA GLY A 49 13.84 19.08 -27.25
C GLY A 49 13.94 18.13 -26.05
N SER A 50 13.93 16.81 -26.29
CA SER A 50 14.05 15.77 -25.27
C SER A 50 15.50 15.28 -25.17
N GLU A 51 15.96 14.96 -23.96
CA GLU A 51 17.29 14.38 -23.77
C GLU A 51 17.31 12.93 -24.32
N PRO A 52 18.43 12.46 -24.91
CA PRO A 52 18.50 11.13 -25.55
C PRO A 52 18.14 9.96 -24.62
N ASP A 53 18.67 9.96 -23.40
CA ASP A 53 18.40 8.96 -22.36
C ASP A 53 16.92 8.95 -21.95
N GLU A 54 16.32 10.14 -21.73
CA GLU A 54 14.90 10.28 -21.38
C GLU A 54 13.98 9.68 -22.48
N LEU A 55 14.35 9.85 -23.76
CA LEU A 55 13.61 9.29 -24.90
C LEU A 55 13.67 7.76 -24.95
N LEU A 56 14.86 7.18 -24.76
CA LEU A 56 15.02 5.72 -24.73
C LEU A 56 14.20 5.10 -23.59
N LEU A 57 14.24 5.73 -22.41
CA LEU A 57 13.48 5.31 -21.24
C LEU A 57 11.96 5.45 -21.44
N ASP A 58 11.50 6.54 -22.04
CA ASP A 58 10.09 6.77 -22.33
C ASP A 58 9.53 5.79 -23.37
N TRP A 59 10.37 5.32 -24.29
CA TRP A 59 9.98 4.25 -25.21
C TRP A 59 10.03 2.87 -24.59
N LEU A 60 11.00 2.56 -23.75
CA LEU A 60 11.00 1.32 -22.98
C LEU A 60 9.71 1.19 -22.15
N ARG A 61 9.34 2.25 -21.41
CA ARG A 61 8.07 2.34 -20.67
C ARG A 61 6.86 2.30 -21.60
N GLY A 62 7.01 2.91 -22.77
CA GLY A 62 5.95 3.14 -23.71
C GLY A 62 5.52 1.94 -24.54
N PHE A 63 6.48 1.15 -25.03
CA PHE A 63 6.23 -0.06 -25.80
C PHE A 63 6.01 -1.28 -24.91
N GLY A 64 6.48 -1.21 -23.66
CA GLY A 64 6.42 -2.30 -22.68
C GLY A 64 7.76 -3.05 -22.60
N THR A 65 8.06 -3.59 -21.42
CA THR A 65 9.33 -4.27 -21.11
C THR A 65 9.54 -5.56 -21.91
N GLU A 66 8.46 -6.26 -22.28
CA GLU A 66 8.50 -7.48 -23.10
C GLU A 66 8.41 -7.20 -24.62
N SER A 67 8.34 -5.92 -25.00
CA SER A 67 8.12 -5.53 -26.39
C SER A 67 9.29 -5.92 -27.29
N HIS A 68 9.01 -6.05 -28.59
CA HIS A 68 10.05 -6.27 -29.58
C HIS A 68 11.09 -5.13 -29.58
N TYR A 69 10.67 -3.89 -29.28
CA TYR A 69 11.55 -2.74 -29.14
C TYR A 69 12.55 -2.92 -27.99
N ALA A 70 12.08 -3.35 -26.82
CA ALA A 70 12.95 -3.55 -25.66
C ALA A 70 14.02 -4.61 -25.94
N ARG A 71 13.69 -5.66 -26.70
CA ARG A 71 14.66 -6.66 -27.16
C ARG A 71 15.66 -6.12 -28.17
N ILE A 72 15.21 -5.41 -29.20
CA ILE A 72 16.11 -4.79 -30.19
C ILE A 72 17.05 -3.79 -29.51
N LEU A 73 16.56 -3.01 -28.55
CA LEU A 73 17.37 -2.06 -27.81
C LEU A 73 18.37 -2.73 -26.87
N ASP A 74 18.00 -3.83 -26.21
CA ASP A 74 18.93 -4.64 -25.40
C ASP A 74 20.05 -5.22 -26.27
N ASP A 75 19.70 -5.83 -27.42
CA ASP A 75 20.66 -6.38 -28.36
C ASP A 75 21.60 -5.29 -28.91
N ALA A 76 21.05 -4.14 -29.32
CA ALA A 76 21.81 -3.01 -29.85
C ALA A 76 22.75 -2.40 -28.80
N LEU A 77 22.29 -2.19 -27.56
CA LEU A 77 23.14 -1.70 -26.47
C LEU A 77 24.23 -2.72 -26.10
N THR A 78 23.91 -4.02 -26.09
CA THR A 78 24.89 -5.08 -25.85
C THR A 78 25.99 -5.04 -26.90
N GLN A 79 25.62 -4.98 -28.19
CA GLN A 79 26.58 -4.91 -29.28
C GLN A 79 27.40 -3.62 -29.25
N TRP A 80 26.76 -2.47 -28.98
CA TRP A 80 27.43 -1.19 -28.87
C TRP A 80 28.48 -1.18 -27.75
N ILE A 81 28.14 -1.72 -26.56
CA ILE A 81 29.10 -1.87 -25.45
C ILE A 81 30.27 -2.76 -25.87
N ASP A 82 30.02 -3.89 -26.54
CA ASP A 82 31.09 -4.82 -26.92
C ASP A 82 32.05 -4.20 -27.95
N CYS A 83 31.51 -3.50 -28.95
CA CYS A 83 32.30 -2.89 -30.03
C CYS A 83 33.11 -1.67 -29.61
N HIS A 84 32.65 -0.91 -28.61
CA HIS A 84 33.26 0.36 -28.22
C HIS A 84 34.04 0.31 -26.90
N TRP A 85 34.02 -0.80 -26.16
CA TRP A 85 34.82 -0.94 -24.94
C TRP A 85 36.32 -1.05 -25.26
N GLY A 86 37.14 -0.15 -24.70
CA GLY A 86 38.59 -0.14 -24.86
C GLY A 86 39.14 0.74 -26.00
N GLU A 87 38.29 1.24 -26.91
CA GLU A 87 38.67 2.27 -27.89
C GLU A 87 38.03 3.63 -27.51
N PRO A 88 38.68 4.45 -26.66
CA PRO A 88 38.05 5.61 -26.01
C PRO A 88 37.83 6.82 -26.93
N LEU A 89 38.30 6.77 -28.18
CA LEU A 89 38.24 7.89 -29.13
C LEU A 89 37.63 7.45 -30.45
N LEU A 90 36.42 7.92 -30.72
CA LEU A 90 35.90 7.93 -32.09
C LEU A 90 36.80 8.85 -32.93
N PRO A 91 37.16 8.52 -34.18
CA PRO A 91 38.19 9.27 -34.91
C PRO A 91 37.71 10.67 -35.36
N GLY A 92 38.36 11.74 -34.85
CA GLY A 92 38.35 13.11 -35.42
C GLY A 92 38.09 14.31 -34.47
N THR A 93 39.14 14.81 -33.78
CA THR A 93 39.26 16.09 -33.00
C THR A 93 38.75 16.12 -31.54
N ASP A 94 39.25 17.07 -30.72
CA ASP A 94 39.02 17.22 -29.25
C ASP A 94 37.54 17.25 -28.80
N GLN A 95 36.59 17.52 -29.71
CA GLN A 95 35.15 17.40 -29.42
C GLN A 95 34.71 15.93 -29.23
N ASP A 96 35.50 14.96 -29.69
CA ASP A 96 35.17 13.54 -29.61
C ASP A 96 35.26 12.97 -28.18
N ALA A 97 36.13 13.49 -27.32
CA ALA A 97 36.28 12.95 -25.96
C ALA A 97 35.04 13.25 -25.10
N THR A 98 34.55 14.50 -25.12
CA THR A 98 33.31 14.88 -24.43
C THR A 98 32.10 14.16 -25.01
N MET A 99 32.01 14.07 -26.35
CA MET A 99 30.93 13.32 -27.00
C MET A 99 30.97 11.83 -26.66
N THR A 100 32.17 11.25 -26.50
CA THR A 100 32.34 9.84 -26.12
C THR A 100 31.91 9.62 -24.67
N SER A 101 32.33 10.49 -23.74
CA SER A 101 31.88 10.45 -22.33
C SER A 101 30.36 10.64 -22.22
N GLU A 102 29.76 11.58 -22.95
CA GLU A 102 28.30 11.81 -22.95
C GLU A 102 27.52 10.64 -23.57
N ALA A 103 28.06 9.99 -24.61
CA ALA A 103 27.47 8.80 -25.20
C ALA A 103 27.49 7.61 -24.23
N TRP A 104 28.62 7.37 -23.56
CA TRP A 104 28.72 6.33 -22.52
C TRP A 104 27.80 6.61 -21.33
N LEU A 105 27.77 7.86 -20.85
CA LEU A 105 26.89 8.28 -19.77
C LEU A 105 25.42 8.02 -20.15
N SER A 106 24.98 8.46 -21.33
CA SER A 106 23.61 8.27 -21.81
C SER A 106 23.22 6.80 -21.98
N ALA A 107 24.14 5.98 -22.52
CA ALA A 107 23.93 4.54 -22.68
C ALA A 107 23.77 3.85 -21.32
N ILE A 108 24.67 4.15 -20.38
CA ILE A 108 24.69 3.54 -19.05
C ILE A 108 23.53 4.04 -18.19
N ASP A 109 23.18 5.32 -18.26
CA ASP A 109 22.00 5.88 -17.57
C ASP A 109 20.70 5.24 -18.08
N THR A 110 20.62 4.95 -19.39
CA THR A 110 19.50 4.20 -19.96
C THR A 110 19.39 2.81 -19.33
N ILE A 111 20.50 2.10 -19.13
CA ILE A 111 20.53 0.81 -18.44
C ILE A 111 20.17 0.98 -16.96
N ALA A 112 20.73 1.99 -16.29
CA ALA A 112 20.54 2.25 -14.86
C ALA A 112 19.11 2.62 -14.50
N VAL A 113 18.45 3.42 -15.34
CA VAL A 113 17.11 3.98 -15.09
C VAL A 113 16.02 3.18 -15.81
N SER A 114 16.40 2.17 -16.60
CA SER A 114 15.45 1.25 -17.23
C SER A 114 14.43 0.74 -16.20
N PRO A 115 13.13 0.66 -16.57
CA PRO A 115 12.07 0.43 -15.60
C PRO A 115 12.26 -0.89 -14.84
N LEU A 116 12.67 -0.76 -13.57
CA LEU A 116 12.46 -1.78 -12.56
C LEU A 116 10.94 -1.97 -12.44
N MET A 117 10.46 -3.17 -12.80
CA MET A 117 9.15 -3.59 -12.33
C MET A 117 9.16 -3.53 -10.80
N ASP A 118 8.09 -2.98 -10.24
CA ASP A 118 7.87 -2.84 -8.80
C ASP A 118 8.12 -4.19 -8.10
N SER A 119 8.48 -4.13 -6.81
CA SER A 119 9.08 -5.21 -5.99
C SER A 119 8.25 -6.49 -5.77
N LEU A 120 7.28 -6.77 -6.63
CA LEU A 120 6.47 -7.98 -6.68
C LEU A 120 7.04 -8.92 -7.74
N GLN A 121 8.04 -9.67 -7.32
CA GLN A 121 8.66 -10.73 -8.10
C GLN A 121 7.69 -11.76 -8.64
N THR A 122 7.56 -11.78 -9.96
CA THR A 122 7.14 -12.98 -10.70
C THR A 122 7.94 -13.21 -11.98
N ALA A 123 8.77 -12.25 -12.41
CA ALA A 123 9.52 -12.33 -13.66
C ALA A 123 10.91 -12.96 -13.50
N SER A 124 11.31 -13.79 -14.47
CA SER A 124 12.65 -14.38 -14.60
C SER A 124 13.70 -13.30 -14.92
N PRO A 125 14.98 -13.43 -14.51
CA PRO A 125 16.03 -12.48 -14.88
C PRO A 125 16.13 -12.14 -16.37
N ARG A 126 15.75 -13.08 -17.24
CA ARG A 126 15.73 -12.89 -18.71
C ARG A 126 14.56 -12.04 -19.22
N GLU A 127 13.63 -11.67 -18.34
CA GLU A 127 12.44 -10.86 -18.64
C GLU A 127 12.63 -9.38 -18.23
N TYR A 128 13.79 -9.03 -17.64
CA TYR A 128 14.14 -7.64 -17.36
C TYR A 128 14.54 -6.90 -18.65
N PRO A 129 14.06 -5.67 -18.87
CA PRO A 129 14.51 -4.86 -20.00
C PRO A 129 16.01 -4.55 -19.85
N LEU A 130 16.75 -4.68 -20.95
CA LEU A 130 18.19 -4.38 -21.01
C LEU A 130 19.11 -5.32 -20.18
N PHE A 131 18.65 -6.53 -19.88
CA PHE A 131 19.42 -7.49 -19.08
C PHE A 131 20.70 -7.96 -19.78
N GLY A 132 20.68 -8.14 -21.11
CA GLY A 132 21.86 -8.50 -21.90
C GLY A 132 22.94 -7.43 -21.79
N ALA A 133 22.56 -6.17 -21.99
CA ALA A 133 23.46 -5.03 -21.91
C ALA A 133 24.05 -4.86 -20.49
N ALA A 134 23.21 -5.02 -19.45
CA ALA A 134 23.68 -4.98 -18.05
C ALA A 134 24.64 -6.14 -17.71
N THR A 135 24.40 -7.33 -18.26
CA THR A 135 25.26 -8.51 -18.05
C THR A 135 26.63 -8.31 -18.70
N LEU A 136 26.68 -7.83 -19.93
CA LEU A 136 27.94 -7.52 -20.61
C LEU A 136 28.67 -6.37 -19.90
N LEU A 137 27.95 -5.31 -19.52
CA LEU A 137 28.53 -4.20 -18.76
C LEU A 137 29.19 -4.69 -17.46
N ARG A 138 28.56 -5.65 -16.76
CA ARG A 138 29.13 -6.29 -15.56
C ARG A 138 30.45 -6.98 -15.87
N GLU A 139 30.49 -7.77 -16.94
CA GLU A 139 31.69 -8.52 -17.34
C GLU A 139 32.84 -7.57 -17.67
N LYS A 140 32.56 -6.55 -18.48
CA LYS A 140 33.54 -5.52 -18.88
C LYS A 140 34.05 -4.71 -17.69
N MET A 141 33.16 -4.25 -16.81
CA MET A 141 33.50 -3.53 -15.57
C MET A 141 34.38 -4.35 -14.61
N LEU A 142 34.16 -5.66 -14.51
CA LEU A 142 34.98 -6.54 -13.67
C LEU A 142 36.34 -6.85 -14.31
N ALA A 143 36.42 -6.85 -15.64
CA ALA A 143 37.67 -7.04 -16.38
C ALA A 143 38.55 -5.79 -16.38
N ASP A 144 37.96 -4.60 -16.54
CA ASP A 144 38.67 -3.32 -16.57
C ASP A 144 37.81 -2.19 -15.97
N ARG A 145 38.21 -1.70 -14.80
CA ARG A 145 37.55 -0.57 -14.13
C ARG A 145 38.05 0.78 -14.56
N ALA A 146 39.27 0.86 -15.07
CA ALA A 146 39.89 2.14 -15.37
C ALA A 146 39.24 2.78 -16.59
N PHE A 147 38.75 1.96 -17.54
CA PHE A 147 38.15 2.44 -18.78
C PHE A 147 37.09 3.54 -18.60
N LEU A 148 36.07 3.31 -17.75
CA LEU A 148 35.03 4.34 -17.51
C LEU A 148 35.49 5.43 -16.53
N ASP A 149 36.45 5.13 -15.66
CA ASP A 149 36.99 6.09 -14.70
C ASP A 149 37.69 7.25 -15.42
N ASP A 150 38.45 6.94 -16.48
CA ASP A 150 39.14 7.91 -17.33
C ASP A 150 38.18 8.91 -18.01
N MET A 151 36.88 8.59 -18.08
CA MET A 151 35.83 9.44 -18.67
C MET A 151 35.04 10.24 -17.61
N THR A 152 35.42 10.15 -16.34
CA THR A 152 34.73 10.81 -15.22
C THR A 152 35.22 12.25 -15.04
N GLU A 153 34.33 13.21 -15.25
CA GLU A 153 34.66 14.64 -15.07
C GLU A 153 34.20 15.19 -13.71
N ALA A 154 33.03 14.73 -13.24
CA ALA A 154 32.38 15.21 -12.02
C ALA A 154 31.29 14.22 -11.58
N ARG A 155 30.75 14.40 -10.36
CA ARG A 155 29.64 13.58 -9.84
C ARG A 155 28.41 13.48 -10.77
N SER A 156 28.12 14.53 -11.54
CA SER A 156 27.00 14.55 -12.51
C SER A 156 27.38 14.04 -13.90
N ARG A 157 28.65 13.68 -14.11
CA ARG A 157 29.25 13.21 -15.37
C ARG A 157 30.24 12.10 -15.03
N ASP A 158 29.71 11.04 -14.42
CA ASP A 158 30.45 9.88 -13.95
C ASP A 158 29.83 8.62 -14.59
N PRO A 159 30.30 8.23 -15.77
CA PRO A 159 29.84 7.01 -16.45
C PRO A 159 30.06 5.76 -15.59
N GLN A 160 31.14 5.71 -14.82
CA GLN A 160 31.45 4.58 -13.95
C GLN A 160 30.53 4.50 -12.73
N GLY A 161 30.24 5.63 -12.08
CA GLY A 161 29.24 5.72 -11.00
C GLY A 161 27.85 5.30 -11.48
N SER A 162 27.48 5.72 -12.69
CA SER A 162 26.24 5.31 -13.36
C SER A 162 26.24 3.81 -13.68
N ALA A 163 27.40 3.24 -14.04
CA ALA A 163 27.56 1.80 -14.27
C ALA A 163 27.34 1.03 -12.96
N TRP A 164 27.91 1.48 -11.85
CA TRP A 164 27.65 0.87 -10.54
C TRP A 164 26.18 0.92 -10.15
N LEU A 165 25.47 2.01 -10.46
CA LEU A 165 24.03 2.10 -10.25
C LEU A 165 23.25 1.12 -11.15
N ALA A 166 23.65 0.98 -12.42
CA ALA A 166 23.08 -0.02 -13.34
C ALA A 166 23.27 -1.44 -12.79
N LEU A 167 24.49 -1.79 -12.40
CA LEU A 167 24.80 -3.09 -11.82
C LEU A 167 24.03 -3.34 -10.51
N ALA A 168 23.88 -2.32 -9.67
CA ALA A 168 23.07 -2.43 -8.46
C ALA A 168 21.58 -2.71 -8.76
N ASN A 169 21.04 -2.14 -9.83
CA ASN A 169 19.63 -2.30 -10.23
C ASN A 169 19.36 -3.64 -10.94
N HIS A 170 20.35 -4.19 -11.64
CA HIS A 170 20.23 -5.44 -12.42
C HIS A 170 20.87 -6.67 -11.76
N GLN A 171 21.38 -6.54 -10.52
CA GLN A 171 22.01 -7.67 -9.83
C GLN A 171 21.00 -8.80 -9.54
N THR A 172 21.41 -10.03 -9.84
CA THR A 172 20.60 -11.25 -9.63
C THR A 172 21.20 -12.22 -8.62
N ASP A 173 22.46 -12.00 -8.26
CA ASP A 173 23.26 -12.86 -7.40
C ASP A 173 24.12 -12.02 -6.43
N ARG A 174 24.93 -12.69 -5.61
CA ARG A 174 25.81 -12.06 -4.63
C ARG A 174 27.25 -11.87 -5.11
N ALA A 175 27.57 -12.10 -6.39
CA ALA A 175 28.96 -12.06 -6.85
C ALA A 175 29.55 -10.65 -6.99
N LEU A 176 28.74 -9.58 -6.82
CA LEU A 176 29.24 -8.20 -6.69
C LEU A 176 29.42 -7.74 -5.24
N LEU A 177 29.24 -8.63 -4.25
CA LEU A 177 29.29 -8.26 -2.83
C LEU A 177 30.62 -7.61 -2.44
N ASP A 178 31.75 -8.17 -2.87
CA ASP A 178 33.08 -7.62 -2.57
C ASP A 178 33.28 -6.23 -3.19
N GLU A 179 32.64 -5.97 -4.34
CA GLU A 179 32.67 -4.66 -4.99
C GLU A 179 31.86 -3.62 -4.23
N TRP A 180 30.70 -4.03 -3.73
CA TRP A 180 29.93 -3.17 -2.86
C TRP A 180 30.70 -2.84 -1.59
N TRP A 181 31.44 -3.80 -1.03
CA TRP A 181 32.34 -3.54 0.11
C TRP A 181 33.49 -2.62 -0.24
N HIS A 182 34.08 -2.75 -1.44
CA HIS A 182 35.14 -1.87 -1.91
C HIS A 182 34.66 -0.43 -2.00
N LEU A 183 33.54 -0.17 -2.69
CA LEU A 183 32.97 1.16 -2.88
C LEU A 183 32.60 1.84 -1.57
N VAL A 184 31.97 1.13 -0.62
CA VAL A 184 31.63 1.74 0.69
C VAL A 184 32.84 1.94 1.58
N SER A 185 33.98 1.32 1.26
CA SER A 185 35.22 1.47 2.04
C SER A 185 36.07 2.65 1.57
N LEU A 186 35.70 3.31 0.46
CA LEU A 186 36.35 4.49 -0.12
C LEU A 186 37.89 4.41 -0.16
N PRO A 187 38.46 3.53 -1.00
CA PRO A 187 39.91 3.48 -1.21
C PRO A 187 40.44 4.79 -1.79
N PRO A 188 41.76 5.07 -1.71
CA PRO A 188 42.33 6.38 -2.04
C PRO A 188 42.00 6.90 -3.44
N ASP A 189 41.84 6.03 -4.42
CA ASP A 189 41.59 6.45 -5.80
C ASP A 189 40.09 6.54 -6.13
N GLU A 190 39.21 6.26 -5.17
CA GLU A 190 37.76 6.26 -5.38
C GLU A 190 37.12 7.61 -5.00
N PRO A 191 36.37 8.25 -5.90
CA PRO A 191 35.53 9.40 -5.57
C PRO A 191 34.56 9.10 -4.42
N TRP A 192 34.58 9.96 -3.38
CA TRP A 192 33.83 9.74 -2.14
C TRP A 192 32.32 9.51 -2.32
N TYR A 193 31.72 10.08 -3.36
CA TYR A 193 30.28 9.97 -3.63
C TYR A 193 29.90 8.61 -4.22
N ARG A 194 30.84 7.85 -4.79
CA ARG A 194 30.53 6.52 -5.36
C ARG A 194 30.22 5.47 -4.29
N GLY A 195 30.57 5.71 -3.02
CA GLY A 195 30.09 4.88 -1.92
C GLY A 195 28.56 4.88 -1.77
N GLU A 196 27.85 5.90 -2.28
CA GLU A 196 26.39 5.88 -2.39
C GLU A 196 25.88 4.77 -3.32
N HIS A 197 26.59 4.52 -4.42
CA HIS A 197 26.28 3.43 -5.34
C HIS A 197 26.59 2.07 -4.70
N GLY A 198 27.67 1.97 -3.90
CA GLY A 198 27.94 0.80 -3.07
C GLY A 198 26.80 0.48 -2.10
N LEU A 199 26.25 1.50 -1.42
CA LEU A 199 25.06 1.34 -0.56
C LEU A 199 23.81 0.94 -1.36
N ALA A 200 23.63 1.49 -2.56
CA ALA A 200 22.54 1.09 -3.46
C ALA A 200 22.65 -0.38 -3.90
N GLY A 201 23.89 -0.86 -4.10
CA GLY A 201 24.24 -2.26 -4.37
C GLY A 201 23.90 -3.17 -3.19
N LEU A 202 24.42 -2.89 -1.99
CA LEU A 202 24.14 -3.67 -0.76
C LEU A 202 22.64 -3.73 -0.43
N ARG A 203 21.91 -2.65 -0.74
CA ARG A 203 20.47 -2.59 -0.55
C ARG A 203 19.69 -3.56 -1.44
N ARG A 204 20.17 -3.77 -2.67
CA ARG A 204 19.52 -4.62 -3.68
C ARG A 204 20.16 -6.01 -3.78
N LEU A 205 21.14 -6.29 -2.91
CA LEU A 205 21.77 -7.58 -2.79
C LEU A 205 20.74 -8.66 -2.45
N PRO A 206 20.66 -9.75 -3.21
CA PRO A 206 19.81 -10.87 -2.86
C PRO A 206 20.16 -11.40 -1.46
N PRO A 207 19.16 -11.72 -0.61
CA PRO A 207 19.43 -12.30 0.70
C PRO A 207 20.09 -13.68 0.53
N GLU A 208 21.00 -14.05 1.43
CA GLU A 208 21.65 -15.38 1.42
C GLU A 208 20.63 -16.53 1.44
N ASN A 209 19.47 -16.28 2.06
CA ASN A 209 18.33 -17.17 2.01
C ASN A 209 17.12 -16.40 1.44
N PRO A 210 16.53 -16.86 0.31
CA PRO A 210 15.39 -16.23 -0.36
C PRO A 210 14.17 -16.00 0.55
N ALA A 211 14.03 -16.75 1.65
CA ALA A 211 12.96 -16.59 2.63
C ALA A 211 13.04 -15.25 3.42
N PHE A 212 14.14 -14.50 3.31
CA PHE A 212 14.39 -13.27 4.07
C PHE A 212 14.46 -12.00 3.19
N ARG A 213 13.87 -12.05 2.01
CA ARG A 213 13.82 -10.97 1.01
C ARG A 213 13.41 -9.60 1.55
N ASP A 214 12.48 -9.57 2.51
CA ASP A 214 11.98 -8.33 3.11
C ASP A 214 12.50 -8.10 4.54
N SER A 215 13.57 -8.80 4.93
CA SER A 215 14.17 -8.70 6.26
C SER A 215 15.14 -7.52 6.37
N PHE A 216 15.57 -7.22 7.61
CA PHE A 216 16.62 -6.24 7.85
C PHE A 216 17.93 -6.67 7.21
N SER A 217 18.36 -5.98 6.15
CA SER A 217 19.65 -6.21 5.50
C SER A 217 20.80 -5.83 6.44
N LYS A 218 21.52 -6.84 6.94
CA LYS A 218 22.69 -6.64 7.81
C LYS A 218 23.83 -6.03 7.01
N GLU A 219 23.97 -6.46 5.76
CA GLU A 219 24.98 -6.00 4.82
C GLU A 219 24.81 -4.50 4.52
N LEU A 220 23.58 -4.04 4.32
CA LEU A 220 23.30 -2.61 4.16
C LEU A 220 23.62 -1.80 5.42
N ALA A 221 23.30 -2.33 6.60
CA ALA A 221 23.62 -1.67 7.86
C ALA A 221 25.12 -1.57 8.08
N GLU A 222 25.84 -2.68 7.86
CA GLU A 222 27.29 -2.74 7.95
C GLU A 222 27.96 -1.85 6.90
N GLY A 223 27.45 -1.82 5.67
CA GLY A 223 27.95 -0.93 4.62
C GLY A 223 27.77 0.52 4.94
N LEU A 224 26.63 0.90 5.50
CA LEU A 224 26.40 2.27 5.94
C LEU A 224 27.36 2.67 7.07
N GLY A 225 27.65 1.78 8.02
CA GLY A 225 28.66 2.04 9.05
C GLY A 225 30.07 2.17 8.48
N ARG A 226 30.49 1.24 7.62
CA ARG A 226 31.81 1.28 6.94
C ARG A 226 31.98 2.54 6.10
N PHE A 227 30.94 2.96 5.39
CA PHE A 227 30.94 4.20 4.62
C PHE A 227 31.08 5.44 5.51
N GLY A 228 30.38 5.47 6.64
CA GLY A 228 30.53 6.53 7.62
C GLY A 228 31.95 6.59 8.21
N GLU A 229 32.52 5.45 8.58
CA GLU A 229 33.90 5.35 9.08
C GLU A 229 34.90 5.85 8.03
N ALA A 230 34.70 5.46 6.76
CA ALA A 230 35.56 5.86 5.65
C ALA A 230 35.48 7.37 5.37
N LEU A 231 34.27 7.94 5.29
CA LEU A 231 34.08 9.39 5.13
C LEU A 231 34.69 10.18 6.29
N TRP A 232 34.51 9.69 7.53
CA TRP A 232 35.11 10.32 8.70
C TRP A 232 36.63 10.31 8.62
N ARG A 233 37.25 9.18 8.25
CA ARG A 233 38.70 9.09 8.04
C ARG A 233 39.17 10.07 6.97
N ARG A 234 38.48 10.15 5.82
CA ARG A 234 38.82 11.09 4.73
C ARG A 234 38.72 12.55 5.15
N ALA A 235 37.75 12.88 6.00
CA ALA A 235 37.65 14.22 6.58
C ALA A 235 38.84 14.53 7.50
N GLN A 236 39.30 13.57 8.32
CA GLN A 236 40.50 13.73 9.16
C GLN A 236 41.78 13.86 8.32
N GLU A 237 41.86 13.17 7.18
CA GLU A 237 42.97 13.26 6.23
C GLU A 237 42.95 14.57 5.41
N GLY A 238 41.90 15.40 5.53
CA GLY A 238 41.78 16.68 4.83
C GLY A 238 41.28 16.58 3.39
N TRP A 239 40.77 15.41 2.96
CA TRP A 239 40.31 15.18 1.59
C TRP A 239 38.92 15.80 1.31
N LEU A 240 38.08 15.90 2.35
CA LEU A 240 36.74 16.46 2.27
C LEU A 240 36.46 17.27 3.55
N PRO A 241 35.87 18.48 3.46
CA PRO A 241 35.47 19.23 4.65
C PRO A 241 34.55 18.42 5.57
N GLU A 242 34.82 18.45 6.88
CA GLU A 242 34.14 17.63 7.88
C GLU A 242 32.62 17.86 7.88
N ASP A 243 32.19 19.10 7.71
CA ASP A 243 30.79 19.51 7.66
C ASP A 243 30.05 18.91 6.44
N ILE A 244 30.70 18.92 5.28
CA ILE A 244 30.16 18.31 4.04
C ILE A 244 30.05 16.80 4.21
N ALA A 245 31.14 16.15 4.63
CA ALA A 245 31.20 14.70 4.83
C ALA A 245 30.14 14.21 5.85
N ARG A 246 29.99 14.94 6.96
CA ARG A 246 29.01 14.64 8.01
C ARG A 246 27.58 14.86 7.56
N SER A 247 27.32 15.93 6.80
CA SER A 247 26.00 16.23 6.24
C SER A 247 25.55 15.13 5.27
N GLU A 248 26.45 14.70 4.37
CA GLU A 248 26.19 13.65 3.39
C GLU A 248 25.91 12.30 4.08
N PHE A 249 26.77 11.89 5.02
CA PHE A 249 26.54 10.69 5.82
C PHE A 249 25.19 10.74 6.56
N SER A 250 24.86 11.88 7.15
CA SER A 250 23.58 12.08 7.87
C SER A 250 22.37 12.04 6.94
N ALA A 251 22.48 12.55 5.71
CA ALA A 251 21.43 12.50 4.71
C ALA A 251 21.19 11.05 4.25
N LEU A 252 22.25 10.34 3.91
CA LEU A 252 22.20 8.95 3.46
C LEU A 252 21.70 8.00 4.55
N ALA A 253 22.15 8.18 5.79
CA ALA A 253 21.68 7.39 6.91
C ALA A 253 20.18 7.60 7.14
N ARG A 254 19.70 8.86 7.07
CA ARG A 254 18.26 9.16 7.15
C ARG A 254 17.47 8.51 6.03
N LEU A 255 17.91 8.65 4.77
CA LEU A 255 17.23 8.07 3.61
C LEU A 255 17.18 6.53 3.65
N THR A 256 18.27 5.91 4.09
CA THR A 256 18.41 4.45 4.22
C THR A 256 17.48 3.91 5.32
N MET A 257 17.38 4.63 6.45
CA MET A 257 16.53 4.24 7.57
C MET A 257 15.04 4.59 7.39
N ALA A 258 14.71 5.64 6.65
CA ALA A 258 13.33 6.14 6.51
C ALA A 258 12.40 5.19 5.73
N ARG A 259 12.97 4.28 4.93
CA ARG A 259 12.23 3.38 4.03
C ARG A 259 11.97 1.97 4.60
N GLY A 260 12.41 1.66 5.83
CA GLY A 260 12.30 0.32 6.41
C GLY A 260 11.57 0.29 7.77
N GLY A 261 10.69 -0.69 7.98
CA GLY A 261 9.95 -0.91 9.24
C GLY A 261 10.81 -1.34 10.45
N PHE A 262 12.15 -1.20 10.39
CA PHE A 262 13.12 -1.81 11.30
C PHE A 262 13.80 -0.81 12.23
N ARG A 263 13.06 0.16 12.77
CA ARG A 263 13.60 1.26 13.60
C ARG A 263 14.43 0.76 14.80
N ASP A 264 14.02 -0.34 15.42
CA ASP A 264 14.71 -0.93 16.57
C ASP A 264 16.03 -1.61 16.20
N ARG A 265 16.10 -2.21 15.01
CA ARG A 265 17.31 -2.87 14.49
C ARG A 265 18.39 -1.85 14.17
N TRP A 266 18.02 -0.77 13.48
CA TRP A 266 18.91 0.36 13.22
C TRP A 266 19.45 0.96 14.52
N ARG A 267 18.59 1.17 15.52
CA ARG A 267 19.02 1.63 16.86
C ARG A 267 19.96 0.65 17.56
N GLY A 268 19.77 -0.66 17.39
CA GLY A 268 20.68 -1.68 17.91
C GLY A 268 22.06 -1.61 17.25
N TYR A 269 22.09 -1.53 15.93
CA TYR A 269 23.32 -1.41 15.15
C TYR A 269 24.12 -0.14 15.51
N TRP A 270 23.48 1.03 15.55
CA TRP A 270 24.16 2.28 15.89
C TRP A 270 24.77 2.30 17.30
N ARG A 271 24.10 1.68 18.27
CA ARG A 271 24.68 1.51 19.63
C ARG A 271 25.93 0.64 19.61
N HIS A 272 25.92 -0.44 18.83
CA HIS A 272 27.09 -1.30 18.69
C HIS A 272 28.26 -0.54 18.06
N LEU A 273 28.00 0.18 16.96
CA LEU A 273 29.01 0.99 16.27
C LEU A 273 29.57 2.12 17.16
N ALA A 274 28.69 2.84 17.87
CA ALA A 274 29.09 3.86 18.83
C ALA A 274 29.97 3.32 19.97
N THR A 275 29.77 2.06 20.35
CA THR A 275 30.60 1.41 21.39
C THR A 275 32.00 1.10 20.87
N ARG A 276 32.13 0.70 19.60
CA ARG A 276 33.42 0.46 18.93
C ARG A 276 34.26 1.74 18.80
N HIS A 277 33.60 2.86 18.55
CA HIS A 277 34.21 4.18 18.31
C HIS A 277 34.25 5.08 19.54
N ARG A 278 34.02 4.56 20.76
CA ARG A 278 33.87 5.34 22.00
C ARG A 278 35.05 6.28 22.34
N GLY A 279 36.21 6.12 21.70
CA GLY A 279 37.40 6.93 21.88
C GLY A 279 37.73 7.89 20.74
N ASP A 280 36.93 7.95 19.67
CA ASP A 280 37.17 8.83 18.52
C ASP A 280 35.98 9.74 18.20
N GLY A 281 36.22 10.73 17.33
CA GLY A 281 35.22 11.75 16.97
C GLY A 281 34.04 11.22 16.15
N PHE A 282 34.14 10.01 15.59
CA PHE A 282 33.14 9.47 14.68
C PHE A 282 31.80 9.22 15.38
N VAL A 283 31.80 8.94 16.69
CA VAL A 283 30.56 8.75 17.47
C VAL A 283 29.59 9.93 17.31
N THR A 284 30.12 11.14 17.15
CA THR A 284 29.30 12.36 16.97
C THR A 284 28.59 12.42 15.62
N TRP A 285 29.03 11.64 14.63
CA TRP A 285 28.40 11.56 13.31
C TRP A 285 27.25 10.56 13.25
N LEU A 286 27.17 9.64 14.22
CA LEU A 286 26.17 8.57 14.22
C LEU A 286 24.75 9.13 14.44
N PRO A 287 23.73 8.59 13.76
CA PRO A 287 22.35 9.07 13.86
C PRO A 287 21.66 8.52 15.13
N ILE A 288 22.26 8.75 16.30
CA ILE A 288 21.80 8.33 17.63
C ILE A 288 21.89 9.51 18.60
N SER A 289 20.90 9.68 19.47
CA SER A 289 20.92 10.81 20.41
C SER A 289 21.90 10.58 21.56
N GLU A 290 22.41 11.66 22.15
CA GLU A 290 23.28 11.63 23.34
C GLU A 290 22.60 10.88 24.50
N SER A 291 21.29 11.07 24.68
CA SER A 291 20.48 10.33 25.65
C SER A 291 20.36 8.82 25.35
N GLU A 292 20.50 8.38 24.09
CA GLU A 292 20.53 6.97 23.70
C GLU A 292 21.96 6.38 23.81
N LEU A 293 23.01 7.20 23.61
CA LEU A 293 24.41 6.86 23.90
C LEU A 293 24.63 6.64 25.40
N GLU A 294 24.03 7.48 26.25
CA GLU A 294 24.12 7.35 27.71
C GLU A 294 23.34 6.13 28.25
N LYS A 295 22.27 5.69 27.56
CA LYS A 295 21.61 4.41 27.88
C LYS A 295 22.52 3.19 27.70
N SER A 296 23.60 3.30 26.91
CA SER A 296 24.65 2.26 26.81
C SER A 296 25.53 2.12 28.06
N LYS A 297 25.46 3.08 29.02
CA LYS A 297 26.19 3.00 30.29
C LYS A 297 25.63 1.92 31.23
N ARG A 298 24.42 1.37 30.98
CA ARG A 298 23.87 0.27 31.77
C ARG A 298 24.15 -1.10 31.14
N GLY A 299 25.38 -1.58 31.37
CA GLY A 299 25.77 -3.00 31.29
C GLY A 299 25.85 -3.57 29.87
N LYS A 300 26.82 -4.48 29.64
CA LYS A 300 26.79 -5.41 28.50
C LYS A 300 25.39 -6.02 28.44
N ALA A 301 24.60 -5.73 27.40
CA ALA A 301 23.39 -6.48 27.15
C ALA A 301 23.83 -7.92 26.85
N PRO A 302 23.46 -8.90 27.68
CA PRO A 302 23.85 -10.28 27.45
C PRO A 302 23.31 -10.73 26.10
N TRP A 303 24.01 -11.64 25.44
CA TRP A 303 23.37 -12.50 24.44
C TRP A 303 22.13 -13.09 25.10
N VAL A 304 20.94 -12.66 24.68
CA VAL A 304 19.69 -13.25 25.15
C VAL A 304 19.45 -14.46 24.28
N GLU A 305 19.92 -15.62 24.72
CA GLU A 305 19.49 -16.88 24.14
C GLU A 305 17.97 -17.04 24.36
N PRO A 306 17.23 -17.56 23.36
CA PRO A 306 15.82 -17.85 23.57
C PRO A 306 15.71 -18.88 24.69
N ASP A 307 14.89 -18.58 25.70
CA ASP A 307 14.63 -19.53 26.78
C ASP A 307 14.12 -20.84 26.16
N PRO A 308 14.85 -21.96 26.29
CA PRO A 308 14.47 -23.23 25.67
C PRO A 308 13.10 -23.71 26.20
N ALA A 309 12.69 -23.27 27.40
CA ALA A 309 11.40 -23.60 27.99
C ALA A 309 10.23 -22.81 27.39
N TRP A 310 10.45 -21.81 26.53
CA TRP A 310 9.36 -21.03 25.94
C TRP A 310 8.36 -21.87 25.14
N ALA A 311 8.84 -22.86 24.39
CA ALA A 311 7.97 -23.72 23.60
C ALA A 311 7.02 -24.53 24.52
N ASP A 312 7.54 -25.09 25.60
CA ASP A 312 6.78 -25.90 26.56
C ASP A 312 5.85 -25.03 27.42
N ARG A 313 6.33 -23.86 27.87
CA ARG A 313 5.51 -22.86 28.57
C ARG A 313 4.36 -22.39 27.68
N ALA A 314 4.63 -22.04 26.43
CA ALA A 314 3.60 -21.64 25.46
C ALA A 314 2.58 -22.76 25.24
N LYS A 315 3.02 -24.01 25.07
CA LYS A 315 2.12 -25.15 24.88
C LYS A 315 1.24 -25.42 26.11
N THR A 316 1.82 -25.31 27.31
CA THR A 316 1.11 -25.52 28.58
C THR A 316 0.07 -24.43 28.80
N LEU A 317 0.46 -23.16 28.62
CA LEU A 317 -0.44 -22.02 28.74
C LEU A 317 -1.54 -22.06 27.68
N ALA A 318 -1.22 -22.37 26.43
CA ALA A 318 -2.20 -22.48 25.35
C ALA A 318 -3.33 -23.48 25.69
N ARG A 319 -2.99 -24.63 26.28
CA ARG A 319 -3.99 -25.62 26.72
C ARG A 319 -4.86 -25.10 27.87
N ALA A 320 -4.29 -24.35 28.81
CA ALA A 320 -5.02 -23.77 29.94
C ALA A 320 -5.93 -22.60 29.53
N LEU A 321 -5.64 -21.92 28.42
CA LEU A 321 -6.41 -20.77 27.93
C LEU A 321 -7.82 -21.13 27.41
N GLY A 322 -8.16 -22.41 27.25
CA GLY A 322 -9.53 -22.84 26.92
C GLY A 322 -10.55 -22.62 28.06
N ARG A 323 -10.09 -22.53 29.31
CA ARG A 323 -10.87 -22.12 30.49
C ARG A 323 -9.99 -21.20 31.35
N PRO A 324 -9.80 -19.94 30.92
CA PRO A 324 -8.71 -19.12 31.42
C PRO A 324 -8.98 -18.64 32.86
N ALA A 325 -8.07 -18.96 33.78
CA ALA A 325 -7.97 -18.27 35.05
C ALA A 325 -7.23 -16.94 34.85
N LYS A 326 -7.49 -15.94 35.71
CA LYS A 326 -6.84 -14.62 35.63
C LYS A 326 -5.32 -14.73 35.71
N GLU A 327 -4.83 -15.66 36.51
CA GLU A 327 -3.41 -16.00 36.64
C GLU A 327 -2.83 -16.53 35.33
N THR A 328 -3.58 -17.37 34.60
CA THR A 328 -3.14 -17.95 33.31
C THR A 328 -2.97 -16.87 32.25
N ILE A 329 -3.92 -15.92 32.15
CA ILE A 329 -3.82 -14.77 31.22
C ILE A 329 -2.59 -13.92 31.59
N THR A 330 -2.39 -13.64 32.87
CA THR A 330 -1.23 -12.87 33.35
C THR A 330 0.10 -13.56 33.00
N GLN A 331 0.18 -14.89 33.15
CA GLN A 331 1.35 -15.67 32.76
C GLN A 331 1.58 -15.69 31.24
N ALA A 332 0.51 -15.76 30.45
CA ALA A 332 0.56 -15.68 29.00
C ALA A 332 1.07 -14.30 28.54
N GLU A 333 0.57 -13.21 29.11
CA GLU A 333 1.05 -11.85 28.84
C GLU A 333 2.51 -11.67 29.22
N LYS A 334 2.94 -12.23 30.36
CA LYS A 334 4.34 -12.22 30.79
C LYS A 334 5.23 -12.93 29.77
N LEU A 335 4.83 -14.11 29.29
CA LEU A 335 5.58 -14.84 28.26
C LEU A 335 5.64 -14.06 26.94
N LEU A 336 4.53 -13.46 26.49
CA LEU A 336 4.53 -12.61 25.30
C LEU A 336 5.42 -11.38 25.47
N ALA A 337 5.48 -10.79 26.67
CA ALA A 337 6.38 -9.68 26.97
C ALA A 337 7.86 -10.09 26.96
N GLU A 338 8.20 -11.26 27.53
CA GLU A 338 9.55 -11.85 27.44
C GLU A 338 9.97 -12.07 25.99
N GLN A 339 9.11 -12.71 25.19
CA GLN A 339 9.37 -12.95 23.78
C GLN A 339 9.43 -11.65 22.99
N ARG A 340 8.58 -10.66 23.29
CA ARG A 340 8.65 -9.32 22.66
C ARG A 340 9.95 -8.61 22.98
N ASN A 341 10.44 -8.70 24.21
CA ASN A 341 11.76 -8.18 24.57
C ASN A 341 12.84 -8.88 23.73
N TYR A 342 12.78 -10.20 23.59
CA TYR A 342 13.69 -10.93 22.72
C TYR A 342 13.58 -10.54 21.25
N VAL A 343 12.37 -10.26 20.72
CA VAL A 343 12.20 -9.64 19.38
C VAL A 343 12.88 -8.27 19.34
N ASN A 344 12.73 -7.43 20.35
CA ASN A 344 13.38 -6.11 20.35
C ASN A 344 14.92 -6.21 20.36
N PHE A 345 15.48 -7.24 20.99
CA PHE A 345 16.93 -7.46 21.06
C PHE A 345 17.51 -8.20 19.85
N THR A 346 16.86 -9.29 19.43
CA THR A 346 17.38 -10.23 18.42
C THR A 346 16.64 -10.15 17.09
N GLY A 347 15.46 -9.51 17.09
CA GLY A 347 14.40 -9.46 16.06
C GLY A 347 14.12 -10.75 15.34
N ASN A 348 14.37 -11.87 16.02
CA ASN A 348 13.75 -13.13 15.69
C ASN A 348 12.34 -13.12 16.31
N MET A 349 11.34 -12.95 15.45
CA MET A 349 9.92 -12.81 15.78
C MET A 349 9.16 -14.15 15.83
N SER A 350 9.80 -15.26 15.46
CA SER A 350 9.15 -16.57 15.31
C SER A 350 8.43 -17.05 16.58
N PHE A 351 9.08 -16.92 17.75
CA PHE A 351 8.49 -17.31 19.03
C PHE A 351 7.27 -16.46 19.38
N LEU A 352 7.38 -15.13 19.23
CA LEU A 352 6.31 -14.19 19.55
C LEU A 352 5.07 -14.43 18.68
N VAL A 353 5.26 -14.49 17.36
CA VAL A 353 4.16 -14.65 16.39
C VAL A 353 3.47 -15.99 16.60
N ARG A 354 4.24 -17.09 16.71
CA ARG A 354 3.70 -18.43 16.95
C ARG A 354 2.94 -18.51 18.27
N THR A 355 3.50 -17.96 19.35
CA THR A 355 2.86 -17.98 20.68
C THR A 355 1.61 -17.12 20.71
N ALA A 356 1.65 -15.90 20.16
CA ALA A 356 0.51 -14.99 20.11
C ALA A 356 -0.64 -15.55 19.25
N CYS A 357 -0.35 -16.15 18.09
CA CYS A 357 -1.35 -16.84 17.27
C CYS A 357 -1.97 -18.02 18.02
N ASN A 358 -1.15 -18.85 18.69
CA ASN A 358 -1.66 -19.98 19.47
C ASN A 358 -2.53 -19.50 20.65
N PHE A 359 -2.10 -18.49 21.39
CA PHE A 359 -2.86 -17.95 22.52
C PHE A 359 -4.18 -17.32 22.07
N SER A 360 -4.15 -16.52 21.01
CA SER A 360 -5.36 -15.94 20.40
C SER A 360 -6.36 -17.02 20.02
N GLY A 361 -5.90 -18.07 19.32
CA GLY A 361 -6.76 -19.18 18.89
C GLY A 361 -7.42 -19.94 20.05
N ASN A 362 -6.68 -20.18 21.15
CA ASN A 362 -7.16 -20.95 22.30
C ASN A 362 -8.07 -20.17 23.25
N ILE A 363 -7.80 -18.87 23.48
CA ILE A 363 -8.61 -18.05 24.40
C ILE A 363 -9.91 -17.54 23.74
N ARG A 364 -9.98 -17.53 22.40
CA ARG A 364 -11.05 -16.92 21.60
C ARG A 364 -12.48 -17.20 22.07
N ALA A 365 -12.78 -18.43 22.47
CA ALA A 365 -14.12 -18.80 22.93
C ALA A 365 -14.46 -18.24 24.33
N ALA A 366 -13.45 -18.08 25.19
CA ALA A 366 -13.62 -17.62 26.56
C ALA A 366 -13.47 -16.10 26.71
N ASP A 367 -12.51 -15.50 26.01
CA ASP A 367 -12.28 -14.05 25.98
C ASP A 367 -11.89 -13.60 24.56
N PRO A 368 -12.89 -13.26 23.72
CA PRO A 368 -12.63 -12.85 22.34
C PRO A 368 -11.96 -11.47 22.24
N ARG A 369 -12.08 -10.61 23.27
CA ARG A 369 -11.40 -9.31 23.29
C ARG A 369 -9.91 -9.48 23.49
N GLN A 370 -9.50 -10.33 24.44
CA GLN A 370 -8.09 -10.65 24.62
C GLN A 370 -7.51 -11.40 23.41
N ALA A 371 -8.30 -12.30 22.81
CA ALA A 371 -7.89 -12.97 21.56
C ALA A 371 -7.59 -11.97 20.44
N LEU A 372 -8.38 -10.90 20.31
CA LEU A 372 -8.17 -9.85 19.33
C LEU A 372 -6.87 -9.07 19.59
N VAL A 373 -6.56 -8.75 20.85
CA VAL A 373 -5.32 -8.07 21.24
C VAL A 373 -4.10 -8.91 20.83
N TRP A 374 -4.10 -10.20 21.12
CA TRP A 374 -2.99 -11.09 20.76
C TRP A 374 -2.89 -11.38 19.26
N ALA A 375 -4.02 -11.46 18.55
CA ALA A 375 -4.01 -11.57 17.09
C ALA A 375 -3.39 -10.32 16.44
N ARG A 376 -3.76 -9.13 16.90
CA ARG A 376 -3.19 -7.86 16.43
C ARG A 376 -1.71 -7.73 16.78
N LEU A 377 -1.29 -8.22 17.95
CA LEU A 377 0.12 -8.30 18.31
C LEU A 377 0.89 -9.18 17.33
N ALA A 378 0.36 -10.37 16.99
CA ALA A 378 0.98 -11.26 16.03
C ALA A 378 1.06 -10.63 14.64
N LYS A 379 -0.02 -9.98 14.17
CA LYS A 379 -0.09 -9.32 12.85
C LYS A 379 0.80 -8.07 12.75
N ALA A 380 0.91 -7.30 13.84
CA ALA A 380 1.81 -6.14 13.90
C ALA A 380 3.28 -6.58 13.95
N ALA A 381 3.58 -7.72 14.57
CA ALA A 381 4.90 -8.32 14.54
C ALA A 381 5.21 -8.94 13.17
N ASP A 382 4.24 -9.60 12.54
CA ASP A 382 4.33 -10.24 11.23
C ASP A 382 3.11 -9.98 10.36
N SER A 383 3.20 -8.97 9.51
CA SER A 383 2.12 -8.60 8.59
C SER A 383 1.97 -9.58 7.43
N TRP A 384 2.94 -10.48 7.20
CA TRP A 384 2.90 -11.52 6.16
C TRP A 384 2.49 -12.90 6.70
N ASN A 385 2.01 -12.97 7.94
CA ASN A 385 1.49 -14.21 8.51
C ASN A 385 -0.03 -14.32 8.34
N ALA A 386 -0.47 -15.09 7.34
CA ALA A 386 -1.90 -15.32 7.09
C ALA A 386 -2.66 -15.82 8.34
N HIS A 387 -2.03 -16.61 9.21
CA HIS A 387 -2.68 -17.08 10.44
C HIS A 387 -3.00 -15.94 11.41
N ALA A 388 -2.14 -14.92 11.51
CA ALA A 388 -2.37 -13.76 12.35
C ALA A 388 -3.59 -12.95 11.88
N TRP A 389 -3.72 -12.75 10.57
CA TRP A 389 -4.89 -12.12 9.94
C TRP A 389 -6.16 -12.94 10.16
N THR A 390 -6.10 -14.26 9.96
CA THR A 390 -7.27 -15.12 10.18
C THR A 390 -7.70 -15.18 11.64
N ASN A 391 -6.75 -15.09 12.58
CA ASN A 391 -7.04 -15.05 14.01
C ASN A 391 -7.68 -13.71 14.43
N GLU A 392 -7.25 -12.59 13.84
CA GLU A 392 -7.90 -11.29 14.08
C GLU A 392 -9.36 -11.33 13.63
N ALA A 393 -9.60 -11.79 12.40
CA ALA A 393 -10.95 -11.91 11.86
C ALA A 393 -11.80 -12.92 12.67
N ALA A 394 -11.22 -14.05 13.09
CA ALA A 394 -11.90 -15.03 13.91
C ALA A 394 -12.24 -14.52 15.32
N ALA A 395 -11.39 -13.67 15.91
CA ALA A 395 -11.66 -13.02 17.19
C ALA A 395 -12.81 -11.99 17.05
N LEU A 396 -12.80 -11.18 15.99
CA LEU A 396 -13.90 -10.27 15.66
C LEU A 396 -15.23 -11.02 15.46
N LEU A 397 -15.19 -12.16 14.75
CA LEU A 397 -16.34 -13.04 14.58
C LEU A 397 -16.90 -13.52 15.92
N ALA A 398 -16.03 -13.95 16.85
CA ALA A 398 -16.44 -14.38 18.18
C ALA A 398 -17.01 -13.23 19.05
N MET A 399 -16.69 -11.97 18.72
CA MET A 399 -17.31 -10.79 19.34
C MET A 399 -18.66 -10.39 18.71
N GLY A 400 -19.06 -11.01 17.60
CA GLY A 400 -20.23 -10.60 16.81
C GLY A 400 -19.98 -9.38 15.90
N GLU A 401 -18.73 -8.97 15.73
CA GLU A 401 -18.33 -7.83 14.89
C GLU A 401 -18.19 -8.25 13.41
N TYR A 402 -19.28 -8.75 12.83
CA TYR A 402 -19.27 -9.43 11.52
C TYR A 402 -18.77 -8.54 10.37
N ALA A 403 -19.11 -7.25 10.36
CA ALA A 403 -18.67 -6.31 9.32
C ALA A 403 -17.16 -6.09 9.35
N GLN A 404 -16.58 -5.95 10.55
CA GLN A 404 -15.13 -5.81 10.71
C GLN A 404 -14.42 -7.11 10.35
N ALA A 405 -14.96 -8.27 10.74
CA ALA A 405 -14.43 -9.57 10.38
C ALA A 405 -14.39 -9.76 8.85
N LEU A 406 -15.46 -9.40 8.13
CA LEU A 406 -15.49 -9.42 6.67
C LEU A 406 -14.45 -8.47 6.05
N GLY A 407 -14.26 -7.28 6.62
CA GLY A 407 -13.22 -6.34 6.17
C GLY A 407 -11.81 -6.95 6.30
N VAL A 408 -11.49 -7.51 7.47
CA VAL A 408 -10.18 -8.15 7.71
C VAL A 408 -9.98 -9.39 6.83
N TYR A 409 -11.01 -10.22 6.62
CA TYR A 409 -10.92 -11.34 5.68
C TYR A 409 -10.73 -10.86 4.24
N GLY A 410 -11.43 -9.80 3.82
CA GLY A 410 -11.27 -9.20 2.50
C GLY A 410 -9.85 -8.70 2.24
N GLU A 411 -9.27 -7.97 3.21
CA GLU A 411 -7.86 -7.57 3.14
C GLU A 411 -6.93 -8.79 3.11
N ALA A 412 -7.14 -9.77 3.99
CA ALA A 412 -6.32 -10.98 4.02
C ALA A 412 -6.37 -11.77 2.70
N ILE A 413 -7.50 -11.78 1.98
CA ILE A 413 -7.62 -12.40 0.65
C ILE A 413 -6.76 -11.67 -0.39
N LEU A 414 -6.60 -10.35 -0.28
CA LEU A 414 -5.75 -9.55 -1.17
C LEU A 414 -4.26 -9.75 -0.88
N TRP A 415 -3.88 -9.81 0.41
CA TRP A 415 -2.50 -10.01 0.84
C TRP A 415 -2.02 -11.46 0.68
N PHE A 416 -2.92 -12.44 0.84
CA PHE A 416 -2.61 -13.87 0.77
C PHE A 416 -3.48 -14.56 -0.30
N PRO A 417 -3.29 -14.22 -1.59
CA PRO A 417 -4.14 -14.71 -2.67
C PRO A 417 -4.13 -16.25 -2.81
N ASP A 418 -3.04 -16.88 -2.36
CA ASP A 418 -2.81 -18.33 -2.42
C ASP A 418 -3.10 -19.05 -1.09
N ASN A 419 -3.77 -18.38 -0.14
CA ASN A 419 -4.24 -18.99 1.09
C ASN A 419 -5.77 -19.14 1.07
N ALA A 420 -6.25 -20.38 1.23
CA ALA A 420 -7.67 -20.69 1.25
C ALA A 420 -8.36 -20.37 2.59
N VAL A 421 -7.61 -20.21 3.69
CA VAL A 421 -8.18 -20.01 5.04
C VAL A 421 -8.95 -18.67 5.14
N PRO A 422 -8.42 -17.52 4.67
CA PRO A 422 -9.20 -16.28 4.64
C PRO A 422 -10.48 -16.37 3.80
N ARG A 423 -10.44 -17.06 2.65
CA ARG A 423 -11.60 -17.23 1.76
C ARG A 423 -12.69 -18.08 2.38
N THR A 424 -12.32 -19.24 2.92
CA THR A 424 -13.25 -20.11 3.65
C THR A 424 -13.80 -19.43 4.91
N GLY A 425 -12.98 -18.65 5.62
CA GLY A 425 -13.40 -17.82 6.75
C GLY A 425 -14.44 -16.76 6.35
N CYS A 426 -14.21 -16.04 5.24
CA CYS A 426 -15.16 -15.09 4.69
C CYS A 426 -16.52 -15.76 4.35
N ALA A 427 -16.48 -16.89 3.65
CA ALA A 427 -17.67 -17.67 3.30
C ALA A 427 -18.43 -18.16 4.55
N GLU A 428 -17.71 -18.57 5.59
CA GLU A 428 -18.30 -18.97 6.88
C GLU A 428 -19.03 -17.80 7.56
N VAL A 429 -18.46 -16.60 7.56
CA VAL A 429 -19.12 -15.40 8.11
C VAL A 429 -20.38 -15.06 7.32
N LEU A 430 -20.34 -15.14 5.99
CA LEU A 430 -21.52 -14.92 5.14
C LEU A 430 -22.63 -15.94 5.44
N LYS A 431 -22.26 -17.21 5.66
CA LYS A 431 -23.19 -18.27 6.09
C LYS A 431 -23.83 -17.94 7.44
N PHE A 432 -23.03 -17.54 8.43
CA PHE A 432 -23.55 -17.13 9.75
C PHE A 432 -24.51 -15.93 9.69
N LEU A 433 -24.30 -15.00 8.74
CA LEU A 433 -25.19 -13.85 8.50
C LEU A 433 -26.47 -14.22 7.73
N GLY A 434 -26.66 -15.48 7.34
CA GLY A 434 -27.81 -15.90 6.53
C GLY A 434 -27.72 -15.49 5.05
N ARG A 435 -26.59 -14.93 4.61
CA ARG A 435 -26.33 -14.55 3.20
C ARG A 435 -25.92 -15.79 2.40
N LEU A 436 -26.79 -16.80 2.39
CA LEU A 436 -26.47 -18.15 1.92
C LEU A 436 -26.06 -18.19 0.45
N ALA A 437 -26.65 -17.37 -0.42
CA ALA A 437 -26.28 -17.31 -1.84
C ALA A 437 -24.83 -16.81 -2.04
N GLU A 438 -24.42 -15.82 -1.26
CA GLU A 438 -23.06 -15.26 -1.32
C GLU A 438 -22.04 -16.20 -0.67
N ALA A 439 -22.43 -16.87 0.42
CA ALA A 439 -21.62 -17.92 1.02
C ALA A 439 -21.36 -19.07 0.03
N LEU A 440 -22.41 -19.50 -0.69
CA LEU A 440 -22.29 -20.55 -1.72
C LEU A 440 -21.32 -20.13 -2.82
N ALA A 441 -21.48 -18.91 -3.36
CA ALA A 441 -20.58 -18.37 -4.39
C ALA A 441 -19.14 -18.26 -3.90
N ALA A 442 -18.92 -17.85 -2.65
CA ALA A 442 -17.59 -17.75 -2.05
C ALA A 442 -16.94 -19.13 -1.85
N TYR A 443 -17.70 -20.15 -1.46
CA TYR A 443 -17.18 -21.52 -1.40
C TYR A 443 -16.90 -22.09 -2.79
N ASP A 444 -17.75 -21.82 -3.78
CA ASP A 444 -17.53 -22.26 -5.17
C ASP A 444 -16.26 -21.62 -5.76
N ASP A 445 -16.05 -20.31 -5.58
CA ASP A 445 -14.80 -19.61 -5.96
C ASP A 445 -13.58 -20.22 -5.26
N THR A 446 -13.71 -20.52 -3.96
CA THR A 446 -12.64 -21.15 -3.20
C THR A 446 -12.31 -22.56 -3.71
N ILE A 447 -13.31 -23.36 -4.08
CA ILE A 447 -13.12 -24.70 -4.65
C ILE A 447 -12.47 -24.63 -6.03
N GLN A 448 -12.88 -23.66 -6.86
CA GLN A 448 -12.30 -23.44 -8.19
C GLN A 448 -10.81 -23.10 -8.10
N ARG A 449 -10.43 -22.26 -7.13
CA ARG A 449 -9.04 -21.82 -6.94
C ARG A 449 -8.19 -22.80 -6.12
N PHE A 450 -8.81 -23.45 -5.13
CA PHE A 450 -8.17 -24.41 -4.24
C PHE A 450 -8.92 -25.75 -4.29
N PRO A 451 -8.73 -26.52 -5.37
CA PRO A 451 -9.45 -27.75 -5.59
C PRO A 451 -9.08 -28.85 -4.59
N GLU A 452 -8.10 -28.68 -3.72
CA GLU A 452 -7.80 -29.62 -2.62
C GLU A 452 -8.32 -29.16 -1.25
N ASN A 453 -9.04 -28.04 -1.19
CA ASN A 453 -9.58 -27.55 0.08
C ASN A 453 -10.88 -28.29 0.47
N VAL A 454 -10.78 -29.21 1.44
CA VAL A 454 -11.93 -29.99 1.94
C VAL A 454 -12.92 -29.13 2.74
N VAL A 455 -12.45 -28.09 3.44
CA VAL A 455 -13.29 -27.19 4.25
C VAL A 455 -14.25 -26.40 3.36
N ALA A 456 -13.80 -25.95 2.19
CA ALA A 456 -14.65 -25.25 1.24
C ALA A 456 -15.74 -26.18 0.67
N ARG A 457 -15.42 -27.45 0.39
CA ARG A 457 -16.40 -28.43 -0.10
C ARG A 457 -17.45 -28.81 0.94
N THR A 458 -17.03 -29.09 2.16
CA THR A 458 -17.97 -29.37 3.26
C THR A 458 -18.80 -28.14 3.59
N GLY A 459 -18.21 -26.94 3.55
CA GLY A 459 -18.91 -25.67 3.69
C GLY A 459 -19.97 -25.44 2.61
N ARG A 460 -19.64 -25.72 1.34
CA ARG A 460 -20.59 -25.70 0.22
C ARG A 460 -21.77 -26.64 0.45
N ALA A 461 -21.49 -27.91 0.80
CA ALA A 461 -22.52 -28.90 1.08
C ALA A 461 -23.41 -28.49 2.26
N GLU A 462 -22.84 -27.91 3.30
CA GLU A 462 -23.57 -27.37 4.45
C GLU A 462 -24.49 -26.20 4.05
N VAL A 463 -24.02 -25.28 3.20
CA VAL A 463 -24.85 -24.17 2.70
C VAL A 463 -26.02 -24.69 1.85
N LEU A 464 -25.80 -25.70 1.00
CA LEU A 464 -26.88 -26.35 0.24
C LEU A 464 -27.91 -27.01 1.16
N LYS A 465 -27.46 -27.66 2.25
CA LYS A 465 -28.34 -28.21 3.28
C LYS A 465 -29.16 -27.11 3.96
N LEU A 466 -28.54 -25.99 4.33
CA LEU A 466 -29.22 -24.82 4.92
C LEU A 466 -30.21 -24.13 3.96
N GLN A 467 -30.01 -24.28 2.65
CA GLN A 467 -30.95 -23.86 1.61
C GLN A 467 -32.06 -24.89 1.32
N GLU A 468 -32.16 -25.96 2.12
CA GLU A 468 -33.12 -27.07 1.95
C GLU A 468 -32.95 -27.85 0.63
N LYS A 469 -31.83 -27.66 -0.08
CA LYS A 469 -31.48 -28.39 -1.31
C LYS A 469 -30.84 -29.74 -0.97
N LEU A 470 -31.59 -30.60 -0.27
CA LEU A 470 -31.07 -31.81 0.36
C LEU A 470 -30.42 -32.78 -0.65
N ASN A 471 -30.96 -32.93 -1.87
CA ASN A 471 -30.35 -33.78 -2.90
C ASN A 471 -28.99 -33.26 -3.40
N GLU A 472 -28.87 -31.94 -3.60
CA GLU A 472 -27.61 -31.32 -4.01
C GLU A 472 -26.57 -31.37 -2.88
N ALA A 473 -27.02 -31.19 -1.63
CA ALA A 473 -26.17 -31.34 -0.44
C ALA A 473 -25.65 -32.76 -0.29
N LEU A 474 -26.51 -33.78 -0.46
CA LEU A 474 -26.13 -35.18 -0.41
C LEU A 474 -25.07 -35.50 -1.46
N ALA A 475 -25.30 -35.09 -2.72
CA ALA A 475 -24.34 -35.28 -3.80
C ALA A 475 -23.00 -34.57 -3.53
N ALA A 476 -23.03 -33.36 -2.95
CA ALA A 476 -21.82 -32.62 -2.60
C ALA A 476 -21.03 -33.31 -1.47
N TYR A 477 -21.71 -33.87 -0.46
CA TYR A 477 -21.04 -34.67 0.57
C TYR A 477 -20.47 -35.97 0.01
N ASP A 478 -21.20 -36.68 -0.87
CA ASP A 478 -20.72 -37.89 -1.53
C ASP A 478 -19.47 -37.63 -2.38
N ASP A 479 -19.45 -36.55 -3.18
CA ASP A 479 -18.25 -36.11 -3.92
C ASP A 479 -17.08 -35.80 -2.98
N THR A 480 -17.36 -35.11 -1.88
CA THR A 480 -16.34 -34.79 -0.88
C THR A 480 -15.76 -36.04 -0.23
N ILE A 481 -16.59 -37.04 0.09
CA ILE A 481 -16.16 -38.32 0.68
C ILE A 481 -15.34 -39.13 -0.33
N LEU A 482 -15.74 -39.12 -1.61
CA LEU A 482 -15.01 -39.80 -2.67
C LEU A 482 -13.59 -39.26 -2.81
N ARG A 483 -13.44 -37.93 -2.80
CA ARG A 483 -12.13 -37.26 -2.96
C ARG A 483 -11.32 -37.20 -1.67
N PHE A 484 -11.98 -37.01 -0.53
CA PHE A 484 -11.37 -36.92 0.80
C PHE A 484 -11.94 -38.02 1.70
N PRO A 485 -11.54 -39.28 1.48
CA PRO A 485 -12.10 -40.43 2.18
C PRO A 485 -11.73 -40.47 3.67
N ASN A 486 -10.96 -39.52 4.20
CA ASN A 486 -10.71 -39.43 5.63
C ASN A 486 -11.37 -38.21 6.29
N ASP A 487 -12.16 -37.43 5.56
CA ASP A 487 -12.92 -36.33 6.14
C ASP A 487 -14.15 -36.86 6.89
N VAL A 488 -14.18 -36.62 8.19
CA VAL A 488 -15.28 -37.08 9.06
C VAL A 488 -16.48 -36.14 9.01
N VAL A 489 -16.26 -34.85 8.74
CA VAL A 489 -17.31 -33.83 8.67
C VAL A 489 -18.23 -34.08 7.48
N ALA A 490 -17.67 -34.46 6.33
CA ALA A 490 -18.42 -34.82 5.15
C ALA A 490 -19.30 -36.06 5.40
N ARG A 491 -18.78 -37.06 6.13
CA ARG A 491 -19.53 -38.28 6.46
C ARG A 491 -20.67 -38.04 7.44
N THR A 492 -20.42 -37.30 8.52
CA THR A 492 -21.50 -36.95 9.45
C THR A 492 -22.51 -36.01 8.80
N GLY A 493 -22.06 -35.11 7.93
CA GLY A 493 -22.93 -34.26 7.10
C GLY A 493 -23.83 -35.06 6.15
N ARG A 494 -23.26 -36.07 5.47
CA ARG A 494 -24.03 -37.02 4.64
C ARG A 494 -25.10 -37.74 5.45
N ALA A 495 -24.74 -38.31 6.59
CA ALA A 495 -25.67 -39.02 7.46
C ALA A 495 -26.78 -38.09 7.99
N GLU A 496 -26.44 -36.85 8.33
CA GLU A 496 -27.40 -35.82 8.74
C GLU A 496 -28.37 -35.46 7.61
N VAL A 497 -27.90 -35.31 6.37
CA VAL A 497 -28.77 -35.05 5.22
C VAL A 497 -29.72 -36.22 4.96
N LEU A 498 -29.25 -37.48 5.06
CA LEU A 498 -30.10 -38.66 4.94
C LEU A 498 -31.19 -38.69 6.04
N LYS A 499 -30.83 -38.29 7.26
CA LYS A 499 -31.80 -38.16 8.36
C LYS A 499 -32.84 -37.08 8.06
N LEU A 500 -32.43 -35.92 7.55
CA LEU A 500 -33.34 -34.83 7.14
C LEU A 500 -34.22 -35.20 5.95
N GLN A 501 -33.80 -36.16 5.13
CA GLN A 501 -34.61 -36.78 4.07
C GLN A 501 -35.52 -37.92 4.58
N GLU A 502 -35.60 -38.14 5.89
CA GLU A 502 -36.36 -39.23 6.54
C GLU A 502 -35.90 -40.65 6.14
N LYS A 503 -34.72 -40.79 5.52
CA LYS A 503 -34.11 -42.08 5.18
C LYS A 503 -33.36 -42.66 6.37
N LEU A 504 -34.11 -42.92 7.45
CA LEU A 504 -33.53 -43.24 8.76
C LEU A 504 -32.62 -44.48 8.76
N ASN A 505 -32.95 -45.52 7.99
CA ASN A 505 -32.10 -46.72 7.90
C ASN A 505 -30.75 -46.44 7.22
N GLU A 506 -30.75 -45.64 6.15
CA GLU A 506 -29.52 -45.24 5.45
C GLU A 506 -28.68 -44.29 6.31
N ALA A 507 -29.34 -43.38 7.03
CA ALA A 507 -28.68 -42.49 8.00
C ALA A 507 -28.01 -43.28 9.13
N LEU A 508 -28.71 -44.27 9.69
CA LEU A 508 -28.17 -45.14 10.74
C LEU A 508 -26.93 -45.89 10.25
N ALA A 509 -27.01 -46.53 9.08
CA ALA A 509 -25.87 -47.23 8.47
C ALA A 509 -24.69 -46.28 8.19
N ALA A 510 -24.96 -45.04 7.75
CA ALA A 510 -23.92 -44.04 7.52
C ALA A 510 -23.24 -43.58 8.81
N TYR A 511 -23.99 -43.41 9.90
CA TYR A 511 -23.40 -43.11 11.21
C TYR A 511 -22.60 -44.31 11.75
N ASP A 512 -23.09 -45.53 11.59
CA ASP A 512 -22.37 -46.75 11.99
C ASP A 512 -21.03 -46.90 11.24
N ASP A 513 -21.01 -46.71 9.92
CA ASP A 513 -19.77 -46.68 9.12
C ASP A 513 -18.80 -45.59 9.62
N THR A 514 -19.34 -44.41 9.91
CA THR A 514 -18.54 -43.29 10.43
C THR A 514 -17.94 -43.61 11.79
N ILE A 515 -18.70 -44.26 12.69
CA ILE A 515 -18.22 -44.67 14.02
C ILE A 515 -17.17 -45.78 13.91
N GLN A 516 -17.37 -46.75 13.01
CA GLN A 516 -16.42 -47.83 12.77
C GLN A 516 -15.08 -47.27 12.30
N ARG A 517 -15.10 -46.29 11.39
CA ARG A 517 -13.89 -45.68 10.82
C ARG A 517 -13.28 -44.61 11.72
N PHE A 518 -14.10 -43.87 12.44
CA PHE A 518 -13.71 -42.78 13.34
C PHE A 518 -14.29 -43.03 14.75
N PRO A 519 -13.70 -43.97 15.50
CA PRO A 519 -14.23 -44.40 16.79
C PRO A 519 -14.14 -43.32 17.87
N GLU A 520 -13.50 -42.18 17.62
CA GLU A 520 -13.50 -41.04 18.56
C GLU A 520 -14.47 -39.91 18.16
N ASN A 521 -15.23 -40.07 17.07
CA ASN A 521 -16.19 -39.05 16.65
C ASN A 521 -17.49 -39.13 17.49
N VAL A 522 -17.68 -38.14 18.36
CA VAL A 522 -18.86 -38.06 19.24
C VAL A 522 -20.12 -37.59 18.50
N VAL A 523 -19.97 -36.78 17.43
CA VAL A 523 -21.10 -36.29 16.63
C VAL A 523 -21.80 -37.44 15.92
N ALA A 524 -21.04 -38.39 15.36
CA ALA A 524 -21.58 -39.58 14.72
C ALA A 524 -22.33 -40.47 15.71
N ARG A 525 -21.82 -40.63 16.93
CA ARG A 525 -22.51 -41.39 18.00
C ARG A 525 -23.82 -40.76 18.45
N ASN A 526 -23.80 -39.45 18.69
CA ASN A 526 -25.01 -38.70 19.01
C ASN A 526 -26.02 -38.80 17.85
N GLY A 527 -25.56 -38.65 16.60
CA GLY A 527 -26.39 -38.81 15.41
C GLY A 527 -27.01 -40.21 15.30
N ARG A 528 -26.24 -41.27 15.56
CA ARG A 528 -26.73 -42.65 15.62
C ARG A 528 -27.83 -42.82 16.68
N ALA A 529 -27.57 -42.37 17.91
CA ALA A 529 -28.53 -42.46 19.01
C ALA A 529 -29.81 -41.67 18.71
N GLU A 530 -29.68 -40.49 18.08
CA GLU A 530 -30.80 -39.67 17.65
C GLU A 530 -31.62 -40.35 16.55
N VAL A 531 -30.99 -40.98 15.56
CA VAL A 531 -31.69 -41.75 14.54
C VAL A 531 -32.45 -42.94 15.15
N LEU A 532 -31.84 -43.67 16.09
CA LEU A 532 -32.53 -44.75 16.82
C LEU A 532 -33.75 -44.25 17.60
N LYS A 533 -33.64 -43.05 18.20
CA LYS A 533 -34.77 -42.39 18.87
C LYS A 533 -35.88 -42.04 17.87
N LEU A 534 -35.54 -41.48 16.70
CA LEU A 534 -36.49 -41.17 15.63
C LEU A 534 -37.14 -42.42 15.02
N GLN A 535 -36.47 -43.57 15.09
CA GLN A 535 -37.02 -44.88 14.74
C GLN A 535 -37.87 -45.52 15.86
N GLU A 536 -38.13 -44.80 16.95
CA GLU A 536 -38.84 -45.28 18.16
C GLU A 536 -38.18 -46.48 18.86
N LYS A 537 -36.90 -46.79 18.53
CA LYS A 537 -36.10 -47.83 19.21
C LYS A 537 -35.50 -47.28 20.50
N LEU A 538 -36.38 -46.86 21.42
CA LEU A 538 -35.99 -46.06 22.59
C LEU A 538 -34.96 -46.77 23.50
N ASN A 539 -35.05 -48.10 23.67
CA ASN A 539 -34.07 -48.85 24.47
C ASN A 539 -32.67 -48.85 23.85
N GLU A 540 -32.58 -49.02 22.52
CA GLU A 540 -31.30 -48.98 21.80
C GLU A 540 -30.72 -47.56 21.78
N ALA A 541 -31.58 -46.55 21.64
CA ALA A 541 -31.19 -45.15 21.72
C ALA A 541 -30.64 -44.80 23.11
N LEU A 542 -31.31 -45.26 24.18
CA LEU A 542 -30.85 -45.06 25.56
C LEU A 542 -29.48 -45.70 25.78
N ALA A 543 -29.29 -46.96 25.36
CA ALA A 543 -28.01 -47.65 25.46
C ALA A 543 -26.90 -46.95 24.65
N ALA A 544 -27.23 -46.42 23.46
CA ALA A 544 -26.27 -45.68 22.64
C ALA A 544 -25.86 -44.34 23.28
N TYR A 545 -26.79 -43.62 23.90
CA TYR A 545 -26.48 -42.42 24.67
C TYR A 545 -25.65 -42.74 25.92
N ASP A 546 -25.97 -43.83 26.63
CA ASP A 546 -25.19 -44.29 27.79
C ASP A 546 -23.75 -44.67 27.41
N ASP A 547 -23.54 -45.42 26.32
CA ASP A 547 -22.19 -45.71 25.77
C ASP A 547 -21.43 -44.42 25.45
N THR A 548 -22.12 -43.46 24.82
CA THR A 548 -21.52 -42.18 24.47
C THR A 548 -21.12 -41.38 25.71
N ILE A 549 -21.94 -41.38 26.77
CA ILE A 549 -21.63 -40.71 28.04
C ILE A 549 -20.48 -41.41 28.75
N GLN A 550 -20.44 -42.75 28.74
CA GLN A 550 -19.35 -43.52 29.34
C GLN A 550 -18.01 -43.21 28.69
N ARG A 551 -17.98 -43.14 27.36
CA ARG A 551 -16.75 -42.83 26.60
C ARG A 551 -16.40 -41.35 26.57
N PHE A 552 -17.42 -40.49 26.51
CA PHE A 552 -17.29 -39.03 26.46
C PHE A 552 -18.05 -38.39 27.62
N PRO A 553 -17.50 -38.46 28.85
CA PRO A 553 -18.18 -38.00 30.05
C PRO A 553 -18.38 -36.48 30.12
N GLU A 554 -17.85 -35.70 29.18
CA GLU A 554 -18.10 -34.25 29.09
C GLU A 554 -19.12 -33.89 27.98
N ASN A 555 -19.70 -34.87 27.29
CA ASN A 555 -20.68 -34.60 26.25
C ASN A 555 -22.07 -34.30 26.84
N VAL A 556 -22.48 -33.03 26.77
CA VAL A 556 -23.79 -32.57 27.27
C VAL A 556 -24.95 -33.02 26.36
N VAL A 557 -24.72 -33.10 25.04
CA VAL A 557 -25.75 -33.50 24.07
C VAL A 557 -26.21 -34.93 24.31
N ALA A 558 -25.28 -35.85 24.58
CA ALA A 558 -25.60 -37.25 24.90
C ALA A 558 -26.42 -37.38 26.19
N ARG A 559 -26.10 -36.57 27.21
CA ARG A 559 -26.87 -36.54 28.47
C ARG A 559 -28.28 -36.00 28.29
N ASN A 560 -28.42 -34.90 27.56
CA ASN A 560 -29.73 -34.34 27.21
C ASN A 560 -30.53 -35.33 26.36
N GLY A 561 -29.88 -36.01 25.41
CA GLY A 561 -30.48 -37.07 24.60
C GLY A 561 -30.97 -38.25 25.45
N ARG A 562 -30.15 -38.73 26.40
CA ARG A 562 -30.53 -39.77 27.37
C ARG A 562 -31.76 -39.37 28.19
N ALA A 563 -31.75 -38.15 28.75
CA ALA A 563 -32.86 -37.64 29.55
C ALA A 563 -34.16 -37.50 28.73
N GLU A 564 -34.06 -37.03 27.48
CA GLU A 564 -35.21 -36.95 26.58
C GLU A 564 -35.73 -38.35 26.20
N VAL A 565 -34.86 -39.34 25.97
CA VAL A 565 -35.29 -40.73 25.73
C VAL A 565 -36.01 -41.31 26.94
N LEU A 566 -35.51 -41.08 28.17
CA LEU A 566 -36.19 -41.52 29.41
C LEU A 566 -37.58 -40.88 29.56
N LYS A 567 -37.70 -39.61 29.19
CA LYS A 567 -38.99 -38.90 29.15
C LYS A 567 -39.93 -39.50 28.11
N LEU A 568 -39.45 -39.83 26.91
CA LEU A 568 -40.22 -40.51 25.87
C LEU A 568 -40.63 -41.93 26.27
N GLN A 569 -39.87 -42.59 27.15
CA GLN A 569 -40.24 -43.87 27.78
C GLN A 569 -41.21 -43.71 28.97
N GLU A 570 -41.73 -42.51 29.23
CA GLU A 570 -42.57 -42.16 30.39
C GLU A 570 -41.91 -42.40 31.77
N LYS A 571 -40.59 -42.59 31.81
CA LYS A 571 -39.81 -42.70 33.06
C LYS A 571 -39.48 -41.32 33.61
N LEU A 572 -40.51 -40.54 33.92
CA LEU A 572 -40.39 -39.11 34.22
C LEU A 572 -39.47 -38.82 35.42
N ASN A 573 -39.49 -39.64 36.46
CA ASN A 573 -38.60 -39.46 37.63
C ASN A 573 -37.11 -39.68 37.29
N GLU A 574 -36.80 -40.67 36.46
CA GLU A 574 -35.42 -40.93 35.99
C GLU A 574 -34.95 -39.83 35.03
N ALA A 575 -35.85 -39.35 34.16
CA ALA A 575 -35.58 -38.22 33.27
C ALA A 575 -35.29 -36.94 34.06
N LEU A 576 -36.08 -36.66 35.11
CA LEU A 576 -35.87 -35.51 35.99
C LEU A 576 -34.49 -35.57 36.66
N ALA A 577 -34.14 -36.73 37.24
CA ALA A 577 -32.83 -36.95 37.86
C ALA A 577 -31.68 -36.79 36.84
N ALA A 578 -31.85 -37.26 35.59
CA ALA A 578 -30.86 -37.12 34.54
C ALA A 578 -30.66 -35.65 34.11
N TYR A 579 -31.73 -34.87 34.01
CA TYR A 579 -31.62 -33.43 33.76
C TYR A 579 -30.99 -32.69 34.94
N ASP A 580 -31.33 -33.03 36.18
CA ASP A 580 -30.72 -32.46 37.39
C ASP A 580 -29.22 -32.74 37.46
N ASP A 581 -28.77 -33.97 37.18
CA ASP A 581 -27.34 -34.32 37.07
C ASP A 581 -26.64 -33.49 35.97
N THR A 582 -27.31 -33.34 34.82
CA THR A 582 -26.79 -32.56 33.70
C THR A 582 -26.65 -31.08 34.08
N ILE A 583 -27.63 -30.49 34.77
CA ILE A 583 -27.58 -29.11 35.25
C ILE A 583 -26.51 -28.95 36.34
N LEU A 584 -26.36 -29.92 37.23
CA LEU A 584 -25.34 -29.88 38.27
C LEU A 584 -23.94 -29.82 37.66
N ARG A 585 -23.68 -30.63 36.62
CA ARG A 585 -22.39 -30.71 35.94
C ARG A 585 -22.18 -29.61 34.91
N PHE A 586 -23.25 -29.16 34.26
CA PHE A 586 -23.27 -28.10 33.26
C PHE A 586 -24.28 -27.02 33.66
N PRO A 587 -23.95 -26.16 34.64
CA PRO A 587 -24.88 -25.21 35.22
C PRO A 587 -25.53 -24.30 34.19
N ASN A 588 -24.87 -23.99 33.08
CA ASN A 588 -25.33 -23.06 32.06
C ASN A 588 -26.12 -23.72 30.91
N ASP A 589 -26.34 -25.05 30.93
CA ASP A 589 -27.04 -25.72 29.84
C ASP A 589 -28.54 -25.39 29.82
N VAL A 590 -28.99 -24.74 28.75
CA VAL A 590 -30.39 -24.31 28.61
C VAL A 590 -31.30 -25.47 28.24
N VAL A 591 -30.80 -26.44 27.47
CA VAL A 591 -31.58 -27.61 27.03
C VAL A 591 -31.94 -28.49 28.22
N ALA A 592 -31.02 -28.71 29.15
CA ALA A 592 -31.27 -29.48 30.36
C ALA A 592 -32.31 -28.81 31.26
N ARG A 593 -32.24 -27.48 31.45
CA ARG A 593 -33.23 -26.73 32.24
C ARG A 593 -34.62 -26.75 31.60
N THR A 594 -34.70 -26.50 30.31
CA THR A 594 -35.98 -26.52 29.57
C THR A 594 -36.58 -27.92 29.51
N GLY A 595 -35.74 -28.95 29.33
CA GLY A 595 -36.13 -30.36 29.42
C GLY A 595 -36.66 -30.73 30.80
N ARG A 596 -35.95 -30.34 31.87
CA ARG A 596 -36.37 -30.50 33.27
C ARG A 596 -37.74 -29.87 33.53
N ASP A 597 -37.93 -28.62 33.11
CA ASP A 597 -39.21 -27.93 33.28
C ASP A 597 -40.33 -28.64 32.50
N GLY A 598 -40.02 -29.16 31.32
CA GLY A 598 -40.93 -30.00 30.54
C GLY A 598 -41.35 -31.28 31.29
N VAL A 599 -40.40 -31.96 31.95
CA VAL A 599 -40.68 -33.16 32.76
C VAL A 599 -41.48 -32.81 34.02
N LEU A 600 -41.18 -31.71 34.70
CA LEU A 600 -41.94 -31.26 35.88
C LEU A 600 -43.40 -30.98 35.54
N ARG A 601 -43.67 -30.30 34.42
CA ARG A 601 -45.05 -30.09 33.94
C ARG A 601 -45.75 -31.41 33.64
N ALA A 602 -45.05 -32.39 33.07
CA ALA A 602 -45.62 -33.71 32.81
C ALA A 602 -45.95 -34.47 34.11
N LEU A 603 -45.09 -34.38 35.14
CA LEU A 603 -45.33 -34.96 36.48
C LEU A 603 -46.51 -34.28 37.20
N GLU A 604 -46.62 -32.95 37.10
CA GLU A 604 -47.75 -32.18 37.62
C GLU A 604 -49.08 -32.60 36.95
N GLN A 605 -49.06 -32.82 35.64
CA GLN A 605 -50.23 -33.29 34.89
C GLN A 605 -50.63 -34.74 35.24
N GLN A 606 -49.68 -35.57 35.68
CA GLN A 606 -49.92 -36.96 36.13
C GLN A 606 -50.31 -37.08 37.62
N GLY A 607 -50.47 -35.96 38.36
CA GLY A 607 -50.94 -35.96 39.74
C GLY A 607 -49.94 -36.49 40.77
N GLN A 608 -48.68 -36.70 40.40
CA GLN A 608 -47.62 -37.12 41.32
C GLN A 608 -46.94 -35.89 41.92
N SER A 609 -47.52 -35.36 43.00
CA SER A 609 -46.91 -34.28 43.79
C SER A 609 -45.68 -34.80 44.54
N ALA A 610 -44.48 -34.55 44.02
CA ALA A 610 -43.24 -34.76 44.77
C ALA A 610 -43.11 -33.70 45.88
N ALA A 611 -43.44 -34.09 47.11
CA ALA A 611 -43.19 -33.34 48.33
C ALA A 611 -41.74 -33.54 48.82
N SER A 612 -40.99 -32.45 49.04
CA SER A 612 -39.88 -32.30 50.02
C SER A 612 -39.05 -31.02 49.71
N LYS A 613 -39.32 -29.84 50.30
CA LYS A 613 -38.92 -29.31 51.64
C LYS A 613 -37.41 -28.98 51.86
N GLN A 614 -37.16 -27.66 51.96
CA GLN A 614 -36.38 -26.91 52.98
C GLN A 614 -34.83 -27.04 52.94
N ARG A 615 -33.97 -26.05 53.23
CA ARG A 615 -33.96 -24.65 53.75
C ARG A 615 -32.47 -24.20 53.59
N THR A 616 -32.00 -22.94 53.57
CA THR A 616 -32.23 -21.79 54.47
C THR A 616 -31.52 -20.53 53.97
N SER A 617 -32.17 -19.36 54.15
CA SER A 617 -31.68 -18.00 54.49
C SER A 617 -30.57 -17.34 53.61
N VAL A 618 -30.71 -16.08 53.18
CA VAL A 618 -30.69 -14.85 53.98
C VAL A 618 -31.35 -13.69 53.20
N SER A 619 -31.83 -12.75 53.99
CA SER A 619 -32.64 -11.55 53.79
C SER A 619 -32.12 -10.43 52.86
N GLN A 620 -33.10 -9.73 52.30
CA GLN A 620 -33.27 -8.28 52.08
C GLN A 620 -32.24 -7.44 51.31
N GLU A 621 -32.83 -6.70 50.35
CA GLU A 621 -32.59 -5.30 49.98
C GLU A 621 -31.23 -4.93 49.35
N GLU A 622 -31.24 -4.57 48.06
CA GLU A 622 -31.20 -3.15 47.66
C GLU A 622 -31.31 -3.00 46.13
N THR A 623 -32.35 -2.27 45.74
CA THR A 623 -32.39 -1.23 44.69
C THR A 623 -31.58 -1.38 43.39
N GLY A 624 -32.34 -1.54 42.30
CA GLY A 624 -32.23 -0.64 41.15
C GLY A 624 -31.37 -1.11 39.99
N PHE A 625 -32.00 -1.58 38.92
CA PHE A 625 -31.73 -1.10 37.56
C PHE A 625 -32.85 -1.60 36.65
N ASP A 626 -33.88 -0.77 36.52
CA ASP A 626 -34.91 -0.88 35.50
C ASP A 626 -34.47 0.01 34.32
N LYS A 627 -34.36 -0.58 33.13
CA LYS A 627 -34.73 0.02 31.84
C LYS A 627 -34.47 -0.94 30.68
N ALA A 628 -35.55 -1.59 30.28
CA ALA A 628 -35.81 -1.88 28.87
C ALA A 628 -36.02 -0.57 28.09
N SER A 629 -35.61 -0.54 26.81
CA SER A 629 -36.42 -0.08 25.66
C SER A 629 -35.52 -0.10 24.42
N ARG A 630 -35.72 -0.96 23.41
CA ARG A 630 -36.71 -0.81 22.32
C ARG A 630 -36.68 0.59 21.66
N TYR A 631 -36.25 0.61 20.40
CA TYR A 631 -36.55 1.66 19.42
C TYR A 631 -38.06 1.91 19.31
N PRO A 632 -38.49 3.14 18.95
CA PRO A 632 -39.00 3.33 17.59
C PRO A 632 -38.75 4.71 16.92
N THR A 633 -38.64 4.63 15.59
CA THR A 633 -39.06 5.50 14.47
C THR A 633 -39.71 6.91 14.62
N ARG A 634 -39.21 7.80 13.73
CA ARG A 634 -39.86 8.75 12.76
C ARG A 634 -40.37 10.16 13.13
N ARG A 635 -40.03 11.09 12.19
CA ARG A 635 -40.59 12.42 11.82
C ARG A 635 -40.39 13.54 12.86
N GLY A 636 -40.13 14.81 12.55
CA GLY A 636 -40.11 15.66 11.34
C GLY A 636 -40.30 17.13 11.80
N VAL A 637 -40.08 18.13 10.92
CA VAL A 637 -40.33 19.60 11.09
C VAL A 637 -39.23 20.35 11.88
N ALA A 638 -38.40 21.26 11.36
CA ALA A 638 -38.49 22.51 10.55
C ALA A 638 -38.51 23.81 11.40
N ALA A 639 -37.71 24.80 10.94
CA ALA A 639 -37.59 26.21 11.35
C ALA A 639 -37.02 26.49 12.76
N GLY A 640 -36.24 27.53 13.04
CA GLY A 640 -35.78 28.68 12.26
C GLY A 640 -35.29 29.79 13.21
N ALA A 641 -34.17 30.42 12.84
CA ALA A 641 -33.82 31.83 13.03
C ALA A 641 -33.58 32.49 14.43
N GLN A 642 -32.38 33.08 14.52
CA GLN A 642 -32.02 34.43 14.99
C GLN A 642 -32.06 34.83 16.48
N GLY A 643 -30.97 35.48 16.91
CA GLY A 643 -30.93 36.32 18.12
C GLY A 643 -29.52 36.68 18.57
N ARG A 644 -28.90 37.69 17.94
CA ARG A 644 -27.69 38.39 18.44
C ARG A 644 -28.00 39.09 19.77
N GLN A 645 -27.05 39.10 20.70
CA GLN A 645 -26.75 40.31 21.49
C GLN A 645 -25.34 40.26 22.08
N GLN A 646 -24.70 41.42 22.01
CA GLN A 646 -23.30 41.74 22.29
C GLN A 646 -23.35 42.88 23.31
N ILE A 647 -22.69 42.78 24.47
CA ILE A 647 -22.30 43.94 25.30
C ILE A 647 -20.99 43.62 26.05
N ASP A 648 -20.10 44.62 26.05
CA ASP A 648 -18.70 44.67 26.48
C ASP A 648 -18.43 44.69 28.01
N ALA A 649 -17.28 44.10 28.40
CA ALA A 649 -16.19 44.45 29.38
C ALA A 649 -16.47 45.19 30.72
N PRO A 650 -15.59 45.14 31.78
CA PRO A 650 -14.15 44.79 31.79
C PRO A 650 -13.58 43.94 32.97
N MET A 651 -12.47 43.27 32.66
CA MET A 651 -11.20 43.09 33.42
C MET A 651 -11.18 42.98 34.97
N GLU A 652 -10.80 41.81 35.48
CA GLU A 652 -9.88 41.71 36.63
C GLU A 652 -9.00 40.45 36.51
N ALA A 653 -7.68 40.65 36.61
CA ALA A 653 -6.65 39.67 36.36
C ALA A 653 -6.40 38.80 37.60
N ALA A 654 -6.50 37.47 37.44
CA ALA A 654 -5.92 36.51 38.35
C ALA A 654 -5.26 35.40 37.52
N GLU A 655 -3.95 35.26 37.71
CA GLU A 655 -3.01 34.41 37.00
C GLU A 655 -3.51 32.96 36.86
N ARG A 656 -3.53 32.44 35.63
CA ARG A 656 -3.67 31.01 35.32
C ARG A 656 -2.45 30.53 34.53
N PRO A 657 -1.97 29.30 34.81
CA PRO A 657 -0.69 28.80 34.33
C PRO A 657 -0.67 28.70 32.80
N ALA A 658 0.51 28.95 32.22
CA ALA A 658 0.77 28.93 30.79
C ALA A 658 0.10 27.72 30.10
N ILE A 659 -0.99 28.00 29.40
CA ILE A 659 -1.60 27.08 28.45
C ILE A 659 -0.58 26.92 27.32
N VAL A 660 0.11 25.77 27.31
CA VAL A 660 0.80 25.30 26.11
C VAL A 660 -0.23 25.32 25.00
N SER A 661 -0.04 26.23 24.04
CA SER A 661 -0.91 26.32 22.87
C SER A 661 -1.06 24.91 22.28
N PRO A 662 -2.29 24.43 22.03
CA PRO A 662 -2.45 23.11 21.42
C PRO A 662 -1.67 23.16 20.10
N LYS A 663 -0.71 22.23 19.93
CA LYS A 663 -0.07 22.01 18.63
C LYS A 663 -1.22 21.84 17.63
N LYS A 664 -1.42 22.83 16.75
CA LYS A 664 -2.41 22.75 15.66
C LYS A 664 -2.22 21.39 15.00
N GLN A 665 -3.23 20.54 15.06
CA GLN A 665 -3.24 19.27 14.33
C GLN A 665 -2.95 19.58 12.86
N ALA A 666 -2.00 18.83 12.28
CA ALA A 666 -1.68 18.96 10.87
C ALA A 666 -2.92 18.58 10.05
N LEU A 667 -3.22 19.35 9.01
CA LEU A 667 -4.36 19.07 8.14
C LEU A 667 -4.18 17.71 7.46
N SER A 668 -5.26 16.93 7.38
CA SER A 668 -5.28 15.69 6.60
C SER A 668 -5.19 15.97 5.10
N ARG A 669 -4.78 14.97 4.32
CA ARG A 669 -4.69 15.09 2.86
C ARG A 669 -6.06 15.37 2.21
N GLU A 670 -7.13 14.86 2.81
CA GLU A 670 -8.50 15.14 2.37
C GLU A 670 -8.89 16.60 2.61
N GLU A 671 -8.57 17.15 3.79
CA GLU A 671 -8.77 18.57 4.09
C GLU A 671 -7.94 19.47 3.17
N ILE A 672 -6.67 19.14 2.91
CA ILE A 672 -5.82 19.87 1.96
C ILE A 672 -6.45 19.84 0.55
N THR A 673 -7.01 18.71 0.12
CA THR A 673 -7.67 18.58 -1.19
C THR A 673 -8.95 19.43 -1.29
N ILE A 674 -9.72 19.53 -0.20
CA ILE A 674 -10.89 20.40 -0.13
C ILE A 674 -10.46 21.87 -0.19
N LEU A 675 -9.48 22.27 0.61
CA LEU A 675 -9.00 23.65 0.67
C LEU A 675 -8.37 24.12 -0.65
N THR A 676 -7.64 23.23 -1.34
CA THR A 676 -7.05 23.50 -2.66
C THR A 676 -8.13 23.58 -3.76
N THR A 677 -9.25 22.88 -3.61
CA THR A 677 -10.43 23.00 -4.49
C THR A 677 -11.14 24.33 -4.29
N ASP A 678 -11.36 24.73 -3.03
CA ASP A 678 -11.97 26.03 -2.71
C ASP A 678 -11.10 27.19 -3.20
N ALA A 679 -9.78 27.10 -3.03
CA ALA A 679 -8.82 28.06 -3.54
C ALA A 679 -8.88 28.21 -5.07
N TYR A 680 -8.97 27.11 -5.81
CA TYR A 680 -9.13 27.13 -7.26
C TYR A 680 -10.44 27.80 -7.70
N LEU A 681 -11.56 27.46 -7.03
CA LEU A 681 -12.88 28.05 -7.33
C LEU A 681 -12.89 29.56 -7.08
N ILE A 682 -12.32 30.01 -5.96
CA ILE A 682 -12.21 31.44 -5.61
C ILE A 682 -11.39 32.20 -6.66
N ARG A 683 -10.22 31.69 -7.08
CA ARG A 683 -9.40 32.34 -8.12
C ARG A 683 -10.07 32.36 -9.48
N ARG A 684 -10.80 31.30 -9.83
CA ARG A 684 -11.57 31.24 -11.08
C ARG A 684 -12.67 32.30 -11.09
N TRP A 685 -13.44 32.40 -10.00
CA TRP A 685 -14.50 33.40 -9.87
C TRP A 685 -13.97 34.83 -9.91
N ALA A 686 -12.85 35.12 -9.23
CA ALA A 686 -12.20 36.43 -9.27
C ALA A 686 -11.82 36.90 -10.69
N ARG A 687 -11.58 35.97 -11.63
CA ARG A 687 -11.21 36.29 -13.03
C ARG A 687 -12.38 36.46 -13.98
N GLU A 688 -13.53 35.85 -13.68
CA GLU A 688 -14.73 35.93 -14.51
C GLU A 688 -15.45 37.30 -14.37
N GLY A 689 -14.94 38.21 -13.53
CA GLY A 689 -15.31 39.63 -13.54
C GLY A 689 -16.76 39.92 -13.18
N LYS A 690 -17.41 39.04 -12.41
CA LYS A 690 -18.75 39.29 -11.83
C LYS A 690 -18.64 40.24 -10.63
N GLU A 691 -18.03 41.40 -10.83
CA GLU A 691 -17.84 42.43 -9.80
C GLU A 691 -19.17 43.10 -9.40
N ASP A 692 -20.22 42.97 -10.24
CA ASP A 692 -21.53 43.62 -10.04
C ASP A 692 -22.67 42.65 -9.63
N ASP A 693 -22.40 41.44 -9.13
CA ASP A 693 -23.46 40.57 -8.60
C ASP A 693 -23.88 41.04 -7.18
N PRO A 694 -25.10 41.60 -6.99
CA PRO A 694 -25.52 42.21 -5.71
C PRO A 694 -25.67 41.20 -4.56
N TRP A 695 -25.57 39.90 -4.84
CA TRP A 695 -25.72 38.82 -3.87
C TRP A 695 -24.39 38.28 -3.32
N LEU A 696 -23.24 38.77 -3.82
CA LEU A 696 -21.92 38.23 -3.49
C LEU A 696 -20.98 39.33 -2.98
N ASP A 697 -20.81 39.36 -1.66
CA ASP A 697 -19.92 40.25 -0.91
C ASP A 697 -18.44 40.01 -1.30
N THR A 698 -17.90 40.92 -2.11
CA THR A 698 -16.52 40.87 -2.63
C THR A 698 -15.46 41.10 -1.54
N GLY A 699 -15.82 41.67 -0.39
CA GLY A 699 -14.97 41.77 0.80
C GLY A 699 -14.81 40.41 1.49
N ALA A 700 -15.91 39.67 1.66
CA ALA A 700 -15.91 38.35 2.28
C ALA A 700 -15.09 37.30 1.52
N GLN A 701 -14.96 37.42 0.18
CA GLN A 701 -14.14 36.50 -0.60
C GLN A 701 -12.64 36.79 -0.49
N ARG A 702 -12.24 38.05 -0.29
CA ARG A 702 -10.85 38.40 0.07
C ARG A 702 -10.54 37.87 1.47
N GLU A 703 -11.44 38.03 2.43
CA GLU A 703 -11.25 37.47 3.77
C GLU A 703 -11.18 35.94 3.75
N ARG A 704 -12.04 35.26 2.98
CA ARG A 704 -11.96 33.80 2.77
C ARG A 704 -10.67 33.36 2.10
N ALA A 705 -10.18 34.11 1.11
CA ALA A 705 -8.88 33.83 0.50
C ALA A 705 -7.73 34.03 1.49
N HIS A 706 -7.79 35.03 2.39
CA HIS A 706 -6.80 35.24 3.45
C HIS A 706 -6.87 34.16 4.55
N ASP A 707 -8.07 33.71 4.93
CA ASP A 707 -8.25 32.60 5.88
C ASP A 707 -7.73 31.28 5.28
N LEU A 708 -8.09 30.98 4.03
CA LEU A 708 -7.57 29.82 3.30
C LEU A 708 -6.05 29.87 3.15
N LEU A 709 -5.49 31.03 2.81
CA LEU A 709 -4.04 31.23 2.74
C LEU A 709 -3.38 31.01 4.10
N THR A 710 -3.99 31.50 5.18
CA THR A 710 -3.49 31.27 6.55
C THR A 710 -3.48 29.77 6.89
N ARG A 711 -4.54 29.03 6.53
CA ARG A 711 -4.67 27.59 6.78
C ARG A 711 -3.78 26.73 5.89
N LEU A 712 -3.62 27.08 4.62
CA LEU A 712 -2.70 26.38 3.71
C LEU A 712 -1.24 26.70 4.04
N SER A 713 -0.95 27.94 4.47
CA SER A 713 0.41 28.35 4.82
C SER A 713 1.02 27.57 5.97
N THR A 714 0.20 27.07 6.91
CA THR A 714 0.68 26.20 8.00
C THR A 714 1.15 24.82 7.51
N GLU A 715 0.78 24.41 6.30
CA GLU A 715 1.16 23.13 5.70
C GLU A 715 2.15 23.28 4.52
N ASN A 716 2.56 24.51 4.17
CA ASN A 716 3.50 24.79 3.08
C ASN A 716 4.84 24.03 3.22
N ASP A 717 5.20 23.66 4.44
CA ASP A 717 6.41 22.91 4.75
C ASP A 717 6.24 21.39 4.59
N ARG A 718 5.02 20.89 4.45
CA ARG A 718 4.74 19.46 4.51
C ARG A 718 4.11 18.92 3.25
N ASP A 719 3.39 19.78 2.52
CA ASP A 719 2.61 19.36 1.36
C ASP A 719 2.85 20.27 0.14
N PRO A 720 3.22 19.70 -1.03
CA PRO A 720 3.48 20.46 -2.24
C PRO A 720 2.21 21.07 -2.87
N LEU A 721 1.02 20.52 -2.65
CA LEU A 721 -0.23 21.11 -3.13
C LEU A 721 -0.55 22.36 -2.32
N ALA A 722 -0.42 22.30 -0.99
CA ALA A 722 -0.59 23.46 -0.13
C ALA A 722 0.43 24.57 -0.45
N ALA A 723 1.70 24.21 -0.64
CA ALA A 723 2.75 25.16 -0.99
C ALA A 723 2.52 25.87 -2.34
N GLY A 724 2.14 25.11 -3.37
CA GLY A 724 1.82 25.68 -4.69
C GLY A 724 0.58 26.58 -4.66
N GLU A 725 -0.47 26.17 -3.93
CA GLU A 725 -1.71 26.94 -3.82
C GLU A 725 -1.57 28.22 -3.01
N SER A 726 -0.79 28.20 -1.93
CA SER A 726 -0.49 29.41 -1.15
C SER A 726 0.17 30.48 -2.02
N GLY A 727 1.14 30.10 -2.84
CA GLY A 727 1.79 31.03 -3.77
C GLY A 727 0.85 31.55 -4.87
N MET A 728 0.01 30.69 -5.44
CA MET A 728 -0.98 31.09 -6.44
C MET A 728 -2.09 32.00 -5.88
N LEU A 729 -2.47 31.81 -4.61
CA LEU A 729 -3.40 32.71 -3.91
C LEU A 729 -2.75 34.07 -3.66
N SER A 730 -1.50 34.12 -3.18
CA SER A 730 -0.74 35.37 -3.01
C SER A 730 -0.63 36.16 -4.33
N LEU A 731 -0.40 35.45 -5.44
CA LEU A 731 -0.36 36.07 -6.77
C LEU A 731 -1.73 36.64 -7.17
N ALA A 732 -2.82 35.94 -6.87
CA ALA A 732 -4.19 36.37 -7.17
C ALA A 732 -4.66 37.54 -6.29
N THR A 733 -4.15 37.66 -5.06
CA THR A 733 -4.43 38.80 -4.17
C THR A 733 -3.55 40.02 -4.49
N GLY A 734 -2.65 39.92 -5.46
CA GLY A 734 -1.83 41.04 -5.95
C GLY A 734 -0.44 41.17 -5.32
N ASP A 735 -0.08 40.29 -4.37
CA ASP A 735 1.22 40.30 -3.71
C ASP A 735 2.23 39.40 -4.45
N ARG A 736 2.73 39.94 -5.58
CA ARG A 736 3.65 39.24 -6.50
C ARG A 736 4.97 38.86 -5.85
N GLN A 737 5.53 39.75 -5.02
CA GLN A 737 6.82 39.51 -4.38
C GLN A 737 6.72 38.40 -3.34
N ARG A 738 5.65 38.39 -2.53
CA ARG A 738 5.39 37.30 -1.59
C ARG A 738 5.14 35.97 -2.30
N ALA A 739 4.41 35.98 -3.42
CA ALA A 739 4.18 34.78 -4.21
C ALA A 739 5.51 34.18 -4.71
N LEU A 740 6.41 35.00 -5.25
CA LEU A 740 7.73 34.56 -5.73
C LEU A 740 8.60 34.00 -4.60
N GLU A 741 8.63 34.66 -3.44
CA GLU A 741 9.37 34.16 -2.27
C GLU A 741 8.88 32.78 -1.83
N LEU A 742 7.56 32.63 -1.65
CA LEU A 742 6.93 31.38 -1.22
C LEU A 742 7.20 30.26 -2.23
N LEU A 743 7.05 30.55 -3.53
CA LEU A 743 7.16 29.55 -4.58
C LEU A 743 8.62 29.17 -4.86
N ARG A 744 9.58 30.08 -4.76
CA ARG A 744 11.02 29.75 -4.87
C ARG A 744 11.47 28.88 -3.70
N ALA A 745 10.99 29.16 -2.48
CA ALA A 745 11.24 28.29 -1.34
C ALA A 745 10.59 26.91 -1.53
N ALA A 746 9.34 26.88 -2.02
CA ALA A 746 8.62 25.65 -2.28
C ALA A 746 9.27 24.79 -3.37
N VAL A 747 9.82 25.37 -4.45
CA VAL A 747 10.52 24.59 -5.50
C VAL A 747 11.82 23.97 -4.97
N LYS A 748 12.56 24.66 -4.09
CA LYS A 748 13.74 24.07 -3.44
C LYS A 748 13.36 22.87 -2.58
N ARG A 749 12.19 22.92 -1.93
CA ARG A 749 11.69 21.89 -1.03
C ARG A 749 11.03 20.71 -1.75
N PHE A 750 10.30 21.01 -2.83
CA PHE A 750 9.54 20.06 -3.62
C PHE A 750 9.95 20.13 -5.10
N PRO A 751 11.22 19.84 -5.44
CA PRO A 751 11.72 20.02 -6.80
C PRO A 751 11.03 19.12 -7.81
N GLY A 752 10.44 17.99 -7.38
CA GLY A 752 9.70 17.05 -8.23
C GLY A 752 8.20 17.35 -8.39
N SER A 753 7.68 18.47 -7.86
CA SER A 753 6.25 18.81 -8.00
C SER A 753 5.99 19.63 -9.26
N PRO A 754 5.27 19.11 -10.27
CA PRO A 754 4.89 19.88 -11.46
C PRO A 754 4.03 21.09 -11.09
N ARG A 755 3.18 20.97 -10.06
CA ARG A 755 2.27 22.04 -9.62
C ARG A 755 3.01 23.23 -9.02
N VAL A 756 3.98 22.97 -8.14
CA VAL A 756 4.77 24.03 -7.49
C VAL A 756 5.63 24.75 -8.52
N ARG A 757 6.22 24.00 -9.46
CA ARG A 757 6.98 24.60 -10.57
C ARG A 757 6.09 25.40 -11.52
N TYR A 758 4.89 24.91 -11.80
CA TYR A 758 3.93 25.63 -12.63
C TYR A 758 3.56 26.97 -11.99
N ALA A 759 3.24 26.94 -10.68
CA ALA A 759 2.92 28.12 -9.92
C ALA A 759 4.08 29.14 -9.94
N LEU A 760 5.32 28.67 -9.77
CA LEU A 760 6.51 29.53 -9.87
C LEU A 760 6.68 30.13 -11.27
N ALA A 761 6.66 29.29 -12.31
CA ALA A 761 6.83 29.74 -13.70
C ALA A 761 5.79 30.79 -14.09
N ARG A 762 4.56 30.65 -13.57
CA ARG A 762 3.52 31.64 -13.73
C ARG A 762 3.77 32.92 -12.96
N ALA A 763 4.15 32.86 -11.68
CA ALA A 763 4.47 34.05 -10.91
C ALA A 763 5.62 34.85 -11.55
N GLU A 764 6.64 34.16 -12.07
CA GLU A 764 7.75 34.77 -12.79
C GLU A 764 7.30 35.42 -14.12
N ARG A 765 6.34 34.81 -14.83
CA ARG A 765 5.72 35.41 -16.03
C ARG A 765 5.01 36.72 -15.71
N GLU A 766 4.15 36.72 -14.70
CA GLU A 766 3.38 37.92 -14.32
C GLU A 766 4.31 39.05 -13.86
N GLU A 767 5.41 38.72 -13.19
CA GLU A 767 6.46 39.68 -12.84
C GLU A 767 7.19 40.22 -14.08
N ALA A 768 7.58 39.34 -15.01
CA ALA A 768 8.22 39.73 -16.28
C ALA A 768 7.34 40.66 -17.13
N MET A 769 6.02 40.44 -17.16
CA MET A 769 5.08 41.36 -17.82
C MET A 769 4.99 42.71 -17.12
N ALA A 770 5.05 42.73 -15.78
CA ALA A 770 4.99 43.96 -15.01
C ALA A 770 6.28 44.79 -15.14
N SER A 771 7.44 44.13 -15.15
CA SER A 771 8.75 44.76 -15.33
C SER A 771 9.10 45.05 -16.80
N ARG A 772 8.31 44.52 -17.75
CA ARG A 772 8.57 44.53 -19.21
C ARG A 772 9.91 43.90 -19.60
N ASP A 773 10.43 42.99 -18.78
CA ASP A 773 11.67 42.29 -19.01
C ASP A 773 11.38 40.86 -19.52
N ALA A 774 11.56 40.65 -20.83
CA ALA A 774 11.38 39.32 -21.43
C ALA A 774 12.53 38.34 -21.08
N ALA A 775 13.70 38.84 -20.66
CA ALA A 775 14.86 37.99 -20.33
C ALA A 775 14.66 37.23 -19.02
N ALA A 776 13.75 37.69 -18.16
CA ALA A 776 13.42 37.06 -16.89
C ALA A 776 12.72 35.69 -17.04
N MET A 777 12.11 35.38 -18.19
CA MET A 777 11.42 34.10 -18.42
C MET A 777 12.02 33.34 -19.61
N ILE A 778 12.79 32.29 -19.32
CA ILE A 778 13.34 31.38 -20.33
C ILE A 778 12.30 30.28 -20.61
N SER A 779 12.06 29.95 -21.89
CA SER A 779 11.22 28.80 -22.33
C SER A 779 11.49 27.50 -21.54
N ARG A 780 12.74 27.34 -21.07
CA ARG A 780 13.21 26.29 -20.17
C ARG A 780 12.33 26.05 -18.93
N GLN A 781 11.70 27.06 -18.34
CA GLN A 781 10.87 26.84 -17.14
C GLN A 781 9.60 26.06 -17.47
N TRP A 782 8.98 26.35 -18.62
CA TRP A 782 7.80 25.63 -19.08
C TRP A 782 8.16 24.26 -19.67
N GLN A 783 9.32 24.14 -20.31
CA GLN A 783 9.88 22.85 -20.75
C GLN A 783 10.18 21.92 -19.56
N LYS A 784 10.71 22.46 -18.45
CA LYS A 784 10.93 21.70 -17.20
C LYS A 784 9.64 21.14 -16.61
N LEU A 785 8.48 21.76 -16.86
CA LEU A 785 7.20 21.21 -16.40
C LEU A 785 6.84 19.92 -17.12
N ILE A 786 7.22 19.80 -18.39
CA ILE A 786 6.92 18.62 -19.21
C ILE A 786 7.76 17.43 -18.77
N ARG A 787 9.03 17.68 -18.43
CA ARG A 787 9.92 16.66 -17.86
C ARG A 787 9.33 16.06 -16.58
N LEU A 788 8.58 16.86 -15.80
CA LEU A 788 7.90 16.38 -14.60
C LEU A 788 6.52 15.78 -14.88
N ASP A 789 5.78 16.31 -15.86
CA ASP A 789 4.47 15.79 -16.25
C ASP A 789 4.13 16.07 -17.72
N ARG A 790 4.13 15.02 -18.54
CA ARG A 790 3.79 15.06 -19.97
C ARG A 790 2.37 15.55 -20.27
N HIS A 791 1.44 15.50 -19.32
CA HIS A 791 0.07 15.98 -19.51
C HIS A 791 -0.01 17.51 -19.54
N LEU A 792 1.05 18.19 -19.09
CA LEU A 792 1.25 19.63 -19.17
C LEU A 792 1.98 20.07 -20.44
N LEU A 793 2.27 19.16 -21.38
CA LEU A 793 2.89 19.42 -22.69
C LEU A 793 2.36 20.69 -23.39
N PRO A 794 1.04 20.96 -23.44
CA PRO A 794 0.54 22.15 -24.15
C PRO A 794 0.98 23.48 -23.52
N LEU A 795 1.38 23.47 -22.25
CA LEU A 795 1.78 24.67 -21.52
C LEU A 795 3.14 25.21 -21.92
N GLN A 796 4.00 24.40 -22.54
CA GLN A 796 5.31 24.89 -23.02
C GLN A 796 5.21 25.91 -24.13
N TRP A 797 4.13 25.86 -24.91
CA TRP A 797 3.90 26.80 -25.99
C TRP A 797 2.93 27.88 -25.57
N LEU A 798 1.86 27.52 -24.86
CA LEU A 798 0.85 28.48 -24.39
C LEU A 798 1.43 29.46 -23.36
N GLY A 799 2.19 28.98 -22.38
CA GLY A 799 2.71 29.79 -21.27
C GLY A 799 3.61 30.96 -21.74
N PRO A 800 4.67 30.70 -22.53
CA PRO A 800 5.52 31.73 -23.11
C PRO A 800 4.77 32.66 -24.07
N LEU A 801 3.90 32.13 -24.93
CA LEU A 801 3.12 32.91 -25.90
C LEU A 801 2.29 34.02 -25.26
N LEU A 802 1.77 33.80 -24.04
CA LEU A 802 1.03 34.83 -23.29
C LEU A 802 1.90 36.03 -22.87
N LEU A 803 3.19 35.81 -22.58
CA LEU A 803 4.17 36.87 -22.28
C LEU A 803 4.60 37.58 -23.57
N LEU A 804 5.04 36.80 -24.57
CA LEU A 804 5.63 37.29 -25.82
C LEU A 804 4.65 38.16 -26.62
N ALA A 805 3.34 37.85 -26.59
CA ALA A 805 2.32 38.68 -27.24
C ALA A 805 2.17 40.10 -26.65
N ARG A 806 2.69 40.34 -25.43
CA ARG A 806 2.65 41.64 -24.75
C ARG A 806 3.96 42.40 -24.81
N ILE A 807 5.09 41.75 -25.14
CA ILE A 807 6.42 42.37 -25.24
C ILE A 807 6.90 42.38 -26.71
N PRO A 808 6.97 43.54 -27.39
CA PRO A 808 7.21 43.63 -28.83
C PRO A 808 8.56 43.13 -29.36
N THR A 809 9.58 42.94 -28.51
CA THR A 809 10.97 42.66 -28.93
C THR A 809 11.25 41.18 -29.23
N SER A 810 10.23 40.32 -29.39
CA SER A 810 10.38 38.85 -29.33
C SER A 810 9.63 38.07 -30.43
N ASP A 811 9.55 38.67 -31.63
CA ASP A 811 8.65 38.21 -32.70
C ASP A 811 9.04 36.86 -33.34
N GLY A 812 10.34 36.50 -33.36
CA GLY A 812 10.79 35.19 -33.84
C GLY A 812 10.38 34.02 -32.94
N GLU A 813 10.55 34.17 -31.62
CA GLU A 813 10.15 33.16 -30.63
C GLU A 813 8.62 33.08 -30.48
N LEU A 814 7.94 34.22 -30.62
CA LEU A 814 6.48 34.27 -30.66
C LEU A 814 5.94 33.46 -31.85
N ARG A 815 6.54 33.63 -33.04
CA ARG A 815 6.16 32.88 -34.24
C ARG A 815 6.36 31.38 -34.06
N LYS A 816 7.53 30.97 -33.58
CA LYS A 816 7.84 29.56 -33.30
C LYS A 816 6.83 28.94 -32.34
N SER A 817 6.55 29.60 -31.22
CA SER A 817 5.58 29.10 -30.23
C SER A 817 4.16 29.00 -30.77
N ILE A 818 3.74 29.96 -31.62
CA ILE A 818 2.44 29.94 -32.29
C ILE A 818 2.35 28.78 -33.28
N ASP A 819 3.38 28.56 -34.10
CA ASP A 819 3.38 27.51 -35.13
C ASP A 819 3.37 26.10 -34.50
N GLU A 820 4.14 25.89 -33.42
CA GLU A 820 4.17 24.63 -32.67
C GLU A 820 2.82 24.37 -31.97
N LEU A 821 2.24 25.38 -31.31
CA LEU A 821 0.95 25.25 -30.65
C LEU A 821 -0.21 25.06 -31.64
N ALA A 822 -0.20 25.79 -32.76
CA ALA A 822 -1.21 25.67 -33.80
C ALA A 822 -1.19 24.26 -34.43
N SER A 823 0.00 23.74 -34.72
CA SER A 823 0.19 22.38 -35.23
C SER A 823 -0.34 21.33 -34.25
N TRP A 824 -0.17 21.56 -32.94
CA TRP A 824 -0.69 20.65 -31.91
C TRP A 824 -2.20 20.74 -31.72
N LEU A 825 -2.79 21.94 -31.78
CA LEU A 825 -4.22 22.16 -31.54
C LEU A 825 -5.09 21.83 -32.76
N PHE A 826 -4.58 22.05 -33.98
CA PHE A 826 -5.39 21.96 -35.20
C PHE A 826 -6.04 20.59 -35.46
N PRO A 827 -5.33 19.44 -35.33
CA PRO A 827 -5.96 18.13 -35.47
C PRO A 827 -7.05 17.86 -34.42
N ARG A 828 -6.86 18.39 -33.20
CA ARG A 828 -7.81 18.24 -32.08
C ARG A 828 -9.05 19.13 -32.24
N PHE A 829 -8.89 20.27 -32.93
CA PHE A 829 -9.99 21.14 -33.30
C PHE A 829 -10.82 20.57 -34.46
N GLN A 830 -10.17 19.90 -35.44
CA GLN A 830 -10.83 19.32 -36.61
C GLN A 830 -11.54 17.99 -36.38
N ALA A 831 -11.35 17.33 -35.24
CA ALA A 831 -12.07 16.11 -34.90
C ALA A 831 -13.58 16.37 -35.03
N ARG A 832 -14.18 15.87 -36.13
CA ARG A 832 -15.56 16.18 -36.55
C ARG A 832 -16.62 15.57 -35.63
N ASP A 833 -16.23 14.73 -34.69
CA ASP A 833 -17.16 14.13 -33.74
C ASP A 833 -17.39 15.07 -32.58
N THR A 834 -18.56 15.71 -32.57
CA THR A 834 -19.04 16.57 -31.47
C THR A 834 -19.23 15.83 -30.14
N GLN A 835 -18.81 14.56 -30.04
CA GLN A 835 -18.94 13.69 -28.88
C GLN A 835 -17.65 12.98 -28.44
N ASP A 836 -16.44 13.33 -28.91
CA ASP A 836 -15.22 12.84 -28.24
C ASP A 836 -15.17 13.43 -26.81
N PRO A 837 -15.36 12.62 -25.74
CA PRO A 837 -15.45 13.11 -24.37
C PRO A 837 -14.06 13.40 -23.78
N SER A 838 -12.98 13.29 -24.57
CA SER A 838 -11.64 13.54 -24.08
C SER A 838 -11.47 15.01 -23.68
N PHE A 839 -11.05 15.22 -22.43
CA PHE A 839 -10.78 16.55 -21.88
C PHE A 839 -9.84 17.37 -22.78
N TYR A 840 -8.88 16.73 -23.45
CA TYR A 840 -7.91 17.38 -24.34
C TYR A 840 -8.52 17.85 -25.67
N ALA A 841 -9.51 17.15 -26.22
CA ALA A 841 -10.22 17.61 -27.41
C ALA A 841 -11.07 18.84 -27.08
N TRP A 842 -11.83 18.79 -25.98
CA TRP A 842 -12.59 19.94 -25.49
C TRP A 842 -11.70 21.14 -25.14
N TRP A 843 -10.62 20.92 -24.40
CA TRP A 843 -9.67 21.96 -24.01
C TRP A 843 -8.97 22.55 -25.25
N GLY A 844 -8.53 21.69 -26.17
CA GLY A 844 -7.89 22.11 -27.41
C GLY A 844 -8.82 22.96 -28.28
N LYS A 845 -10.09 22.58 -28.37
CA LYS A 845 -11.12 23.37 -29.07
C LYS A 845 -11.33 24.74 -28.44
N ALA A 846 -11.41 24.80 -27.10
CA ALA A 846 -11.59 26.05 -26.37
C ALA A 846 -10.39 27.00 -26.54
N VAL A 847 -9.16 26.48 -26.43
CA VAL A 847 -7.93 27.28 -26.58
C VAL A 847 -7.73 27.70 -28.04
N TYR A 848 -7.94 26.80 -29.00
CA TYR A 848 -7.88 27.13 -30.44
C TYR A 848 -8.86 28.26 -30.79
N GLY A 849 -10.09 28.19 -30.27
CA GLY A 849 -11.10 29.23 -30.44
C GLY A 849 -10.65 30.62 -29.94
N PHE A 850 -9.99 30.68 -28.78
CA PHE A 850 -9.48 31.95 -28.23
C PHE A 850 -8.25 32.49 -28.97
N LEU A 851 -7.39 31.63 -29.53
CA LEU A 851 -6.17 32.07 -30.20
C LEU A 851 -6.41 32.41 -31.67
N PHE A 852 -7.15 31.57 -32.39
CA PHE A 852 -7.26 31.60 -33.85
C PHE A 852 -8.67 31.92 -34.36
N GLY A 853 -9.69 31.85 -33.49
CA GLY A 853 -11.10 32.07 -33.83
C GLY A 853 -11.88 30.79 -34.09
N THR A 854 -13.14 30.92 -34.52
CA THR A 854 -14.10 29.80 -34.64
C THR A 854 -14.08 29.11 -36.01
N ALA A 855 -13.40 29.67 -37.01
CA ALA A 855 -13.23 29.08 -38.33
C ALA A 855 -11.91 28.29 -38.41
N ALA A 856 -11.94 27.09 -38.97
CA ALA A 856 -10.74 26.28 -39.18
C ALA A 856 -9.86 26.91 -40.27
N VAL A 857 -8.80 27.62 -39.88
CA VAL A 857 -7.80 28.18 -40.80
C VAL A 857 -6.55 27.30 -40.77
N ASN A 858 -5.95 27.06 -41.92
CA ASN A 858 -4.70 26.29 -42.00
C ASN A 858 -3.61 26.99 -41.15
N PRO A 859 -2.90 26.27 -40.25
CA PRO A 859 -1.83 26.84 -39.42
C PRO A 859 -0.77 27.63 -40.22
N SER A 860 -0.51 27.23 -41.47
CA SER A 860 0.44 27.93 -42.36
C SER A 860 -0.03 29.30 -42.86
N GLN A 861 -1.32 29.64 -42.69
CA GLN A 861 -1.95 30.87 -43.18
C GLN A 861 -2.36 31.83 -42.05
N LEU A 862 -1.83 31.63 -40.83
CA LEU A 862 -2.18 32.43 -39.66
C LEU A 862 -1.55 33.83 -39.72
N ASP A 863 -2.40 34.84 -39.51
CA ASP A 863 -2.01 36.24 -39.34
C ASP A 863 -1.53 36.49 -37.89
N MET A 864 -0.25 36.84 -37.76
CA MET A 864 0.43 37.04 -36.49
C MET A 864 -0.12 38.23 -35.69
N GLU A 865 -0.49 39.32 -36.36
CA GLU A 865 -1.04 40.49 -35.67
C GLU A 865 -2.43 40.17 -35.12
N ARG A 866 -3.23 39.42 -35.89
CA ARG A 866 -4.53 38.94 -35.44
C ARG A 866 -4.42 38.01 -34.24
N VAL A 867 -3.50 37.04 -34.26
CA VAL A 867 -3.27 36.13 -33.12
C VAL A 867 -2.78 36.91 -31.90
N ARG A 868 -1.87 37.87 -32.06
CA ARG A 868 -1.41 38.75 -30.98
C ARG A 868 -2.54 39.56 -30.37
N ASN A 869 -3.42 40.13 -31.19
CA ASN A 869 -4.59 40.86 -30.73
C ASN A 869 -5.60 39.96 -30.01
N ASN A 870 -5.82 38.74 -30.49
CA ASN A 870 -6.65 37.74 -29.82
C ASN A 870 -6.10 37.34 -28.45
N ILE A 871 -4.79 37.11 -28.34
CA ILE A 871 -4.13 36.81 -27.05
C ILE A 871 -4.31 37.95 -26.06
N ARG A 872 -4.14 39.21 -26.51
CA ARG A 872 -4.34 40.39 -25.66
C ARG A 872 -5.79 40.49 -25.17
N THR A 873 -6.74 40.27 -26.08
CA THR A 873 -8.19 40.34 -25.82
C THR A 873 -8.66 39.21 -24.89
N HIS A 874 -8.16 37.99 -25.09
CA HIS A 874 -8.59 36.78 -24.39
C HIS A 874 -7.61 36.32 -23.31
N TYR A 875 -6.67 37.16 -22.91
CA TYR A 875 -5.60 36.84 -21.96
C TYR A 875 -6.13 36.16 -20.68
N ARG A 876 -7.14 36.75 -20.03
CA ARG A 876 -7.74 36.19 -18.79
C ARG A 876 -8.36 34.81 -19.01
N ASN A 877 -8.96 34.58 -20.17
CA ASN A 877 -9.58 33.29 -20.51
C ASN A 877 -8.52 32.23 -20.81
N LEU A 878 -7.45 32.58 -21.50
CA LEU A 878 -6.33 31.69 -21.79
C LEU A 878 -5.60 31.26 -20.50
N VAL A 879 -5.36 32.19 -19.59
CA VAL A 879 -4.81 31.90 -18.25
C VAL A 879 -5.74 30.99 -17.44
N THR A 880 -7.05 31.15 -17.58
CA THR A 880 -8.03 30.26 -16.92
C THR A 880 -7.98 28.85 -17.48
N LYS A 881 -7.82 28.70 -18.81
CA LYS A 881 -7.65 27.39 -19.46
C LYS A 881 -6.32 26.73 -19.10
N GLU A 882 -5.27 27.52 -18.91
CA GLU A 882 -3.99 27.08 -18.37
C GLU A 882 -4.15 26.46 -16.98
N GLU A 883 -4.82 27.14 -16.03
CA GLU A 883 -5.06 26.57 -14.70
C GLU A 883 -5.98 25.37 -14.69
N GLU A 884 -7.01 25.37 -15.55
CA GLU A 884 -7.95 24.27 -15.63
C GLU A 884 -7.25 22.97 -16.06
N LEU A 885 -6.26 23.08 -16.96
CA LEU A 885 -5.40 21.96 -17.34
C LEU A 885 -4.60 21.42 -16.14
N VAL A 886 -3.96 22.31 -15.37
CA VAL A 886 -3.17 21.93 -14.19
C VAL A 886 -4.04 21.37 -13.07
N TYR A 887 -5.18 22.01 -12.78
CA TYR A 887 -6.08 21.63 -11.68
C TYR A 887 -6.78 20.30 -11.93
N ARG A 888 -7.34 20.07 -13.12
CA ARG A 888 -8.04 18.81 -13.43
C ARG A 888 -7.10 17.62 -13.48
N HIS A 889 -5.83 17.84 -13.80
CA HIS A 889 -4.83 16.79 -13.85
C HIS A 889 -4.27 16.47 -12.46
N ALA A 890 -4.06 17.47 -11.61
CA ALA A 890 -3.59 17.27 -10.23
C ALA A 890 -4.64 16.69 -9.25
N ARG A 891 -5.91 16.60 -9.67
CA ARG A 891 -7.02 15.98 -8.90
C ARG A 891 -7.20 14.48 -9.22
N ARG A 892 -6.60 14.01 -10.32
CA ARG A 892 -6.45 12.60 -10.65
C ARG A 892 -5.17 12.07 -10.01
#